data_AF-A0A166LT90-F1
#
_entry.id   AF-A0A166LT90-F1
#
_cell.length_a   1.000
_cell.length_b   1.000
_cell.length_c   1.000
_cell.angle_alpha   90.00
_cell.angle_beta   90.00
_cell.angle_gamma   90.00
#
_symmetry.space_group_name_H-M   'P 1'
#
loop_
_entity.id
_entity.type
_entity.pdbx_description
1 polymer ?
#
loop_
_entity_poly.entity_id
_entity_poly.type
_entity_poly.pdbx_seq_one_letter_code
_entity_poly.pdbx_strand_id
1 'polypeptide(L)'
;MNRRSRRGALVAALVLVGGATLLFTGPVGISSLYGDLEESEPVRPTVVGLKSGPARYEQVDYHDGSWDELDLNPPVPPDMLRPLPSKFDIDVPPVVVQPPSSSSPSNAAKPPEGLESVADDTLESPTLPSTPSSSHPLDIPPLESDDPLPTYPNLDGAPDLSTPAPRITFIVIWSPRLDTTDPYLPNFFASIGANPSIELLLIKIDKYGLKDGGCELPRASGISNVREVCLGMEEYLDLHVQYLCEVWGCSKDEKENVARLVEERAEGDRYNSAYRPFRAEVFKKWMRPDVHLWGWCDLDMMLGNVERAFPWDLSSEFDVYVGAAPSERSKVHMFMPGHMVVFRKSPDVARAFFALPEIQNVHNFATMPWIIRPNWAGCEEAEYSHTLFMLTDLTFLRFDAMVTTWHHLSTLNGVYGIELSHWMPHSLLPSSPASDSDDLLTTDGAFTHPAGRAIVNSVLKERAQTAPKRGSGEGERKSFSGMGEEMEVVLRNDKEMMSDFVVWFDERYAVLYESPLGHRWDNNGQQANRYTMRRTRGGPVFERFEPVDFTLIPATVPHEGWAYSQGNRPWLREYMYNHYQGEKYAPWYALPEQPLAKGDVLYISKDSGAHVWDGEGKMLFQTGEATVKTPMMEER
;
A
#
# COMPACT_ATOMS: atom_id res chain seq x y z
N MET A 1 49.58 -37.00 -9.07
CA MET A 1 50.83 -37.39 -8.38
C MET A 1 51.10 -36.41 -7.24
N ASN A 2 51.56 -36.88 -6.06
CA ASN A 2 52.03 -36.13 -4.88
C ASN A 2 51.13 -34.99 -4.30
N ARG A 3 50.45 -35.20 -3.14
CA ARG A 3 50.93 -35.03 -1.72
C ARG A 3 50.91 -33.53 -1.29
N ARG A 4 50.45 -33.08 -0.10
CA ARG A 4 49.98 -33.66 1.20
C ARG A 4 49.41 -32.49 2.08
N SER A 5 48.77 -32.60 3.27
CA SER A 5 48.35 -33.71 4.16
C SER A 5 47.31 -33.29 5.25
N ARG A 6 46.12 -33.89 5.27
CA ARG A 6 45.37 -34.48 6.43
C ARG A 6 45.31 -33.79 7.83
N ARG A 7 44.07 -33.73 8.37
CA ARG A 7 43.53 -34.21 9.69
C ARG A 7 42.17 -33.50 9.92
N GLY A 8 41.05 -34.05 10.41
CA GLY A 8 40.67 -35.38 10.93
C GLY A 8 40.97 -35.56 12.44
N ALA A 9 40.04 -35.96 13.33
CA ALA A 9 38.58 -36.21 13.26
C ALA A 9 37.97 -36.40 14.69
N LEU A 10 36.63 -36.49 14.77
CA LEU A 10 35.78 -37.19 15.79
C LEU A 10 35.71 -36.76 17.29
N VAL A 11 34.53 -36.26 17.68
CA VAL A 11 33.54 -36.78 18.67
C VAL A 11 33.97 -37.78 19.77
N ALA A 12 33.65 -37.46 21.03
CA ALA A 12 33.02 -38.36 22.02
C ALA A 12 32.36 -37.55 23.18
N ALA A 13 31.33 -38.10 23.84
CA ALA A 13 30.48 -37.41 24.83
C ALA A 13 30.80 -37.77 26.29
N LEU A 14 30.27 -36.99 27.25
CA LEU A 14 29.88 -37.49 28.58
C LEU A 14 28.85 -36.58 29.27
N VAL A 15 28.02 -37.20 30.11
CA VAL A 15 26.86 -36.64 30.82
C VAL A 15 27.08 -36.81 32.33
N LEU A 16 26.57 -35.89 33.16
CA LEU A 16 25.80 -36.13 34.42
C LEU A 16 26.01 -35.09 35.55
N VAL A 17 24.87 -34.54 36.00
CA VAL A 17 24.42 -34.39 37.42
C VAL A 17 25.04 -33.33 38.36
N GLY A 18 24.12 -32.53 38.93
CA GLY A 18 24.20 -31.96 40.29
C GLY A 18 24.75 -30.54 40.41
N GLY A 19 24.22 -29.64 41.24
CA GLY A 19 23.06 -29.73 42.13
C GLY A 19 23.20 -28.82 43.37
N ALA A 20 22.10 -28.16 43.77
CA ALA A 20 21.86 -27.50 45.06
C ALA A 20 22.71 -26.26 45.49
N THR A 21 22.04 -25.10 45.48
CA THR A 21 21.74 -24.25 46.65
C THR A 21 22.82 -23.95 47.71
N LEU A 22 23.06 -22.66 47.98
CA LEU A 22 23.24 -22.13 49.34
C LEU A 22 22.88 -20.64 49.46
N LEU A 23 22.37 -20.26 50.64
CA LEU A 23 21.87 -18.94 51.04
C LEU A 23 22.91 -18.18 51.91
N PHE A 24 22.51 -16.99 52.42
CA PHE A 24 23.20 -16.07 53.34
C PHE A 24 24.17 -15.06 52.69
N THR A 25 24.32 -13.80 53.17
CA THR A 25 23.84 -13.14 54.40
C THR A 25 23.61 -11.63 54.17
N GLY A 26 22.90 -10.98 55.10
CA GLY A 26 22.46 -9.57 55.07
C GLY A 26 23.51 -8.45 55.35
N PRO A 27 23.13 -7.30 55.97
CA PRO A 27 23.59 -6.00 55.46
C PRO A 27 24.32 -5.07 56.46
N VAL A 28 25.12 -4.14 55.91
CA VAL A 28 25.60 -2.86 56.49
C VAL A 28 25.95 -1.96 55.27
N GLY A 29 25.68 -0.66 55.13
CA GLY A 29 25.26 0.39 56.06
C GLY A 29 26.33 1.49 56.13
N ILE A 30 26.11 2.68 55.54
CA ILE A 30 26.88 3.92 55.76
C ILE A 30 25.99 5.13 55.43
N SER A 31 26.16 6.22 56.19
CA SER A 31 25.23 7.34 56.27
C SER A 31 25.51 8.52 55.32
N SER A 32 24.43 9.24 55.01
CA SER A 32 24.31 10.70 54.83
C SER A 32 25.53 11.56 54.45
N LEU A 33 25.34 12.39 53.43
CA LEU A 33 25.75 13.81 53.47
C LEU A 33 24.57 14.68 53.02
N TYR A 34 24.29 15.73 53.80
CA TYR A 34 23.23 16.71 53.57
C TYR A 34 23.60 17.72 52.47
N GLY A 35 22.58 18.31 51.86
CA GLY A 35 22.68 19.43 50.94
C GLY A 35 21.31 20.07 50.73
N ASP A 36 20.84 20.79 51.74
CA ASP A 36 19.60 21.58 51.66
C ASP A 36 19.73 22.70 50.61
N LEU A 37 18.66 22.98 49.85
CA LEU A 37 18.38 24.32 49.32
C LEU A 37 16.89 24.46 48.91
N GLU A 38 16.17 25.18 49.76
CA GLU A 38 15.01 26.06 49.50
C GLU A 38 13.80 25.54 48.68
N GLU A 39 12.72 25.26 49.41
CA GLU A 39 11.35 25.23 48.89
C GLU A 39 10.94 26.62 48.35
N SER A 40 10.19 26.65 47.24
CA SER A 40 9.47 27.85 46.78
C SER A 40 7.98 27.55 46.63
N GLU A 41 7.14 28.42 47.18
CA GLU A 41 5.68 28.22 47.22
C GLU A 41 5.04 28.35 45.82
N PRO A 42 4.05 27.49 45.48
CA PRO A 42 3.30 27.63 44.24
C PRO A 42 2.27 28.78 44.33
N VAL A 43 2.57 29.90 43.67
CA VAL A 43 1.64 31.02 43.50
C VAL A 43 0.43 30.56 42.67
N ARG A 44 -0.77 30.59 43.26
CA ARG A 44 -2.03 30.36 42.54
C ARG A 44 -2.40 31.58 41.69
N PRO A 45 -2.64 31.45 40.37
CA PRO A 45 -3.19 32.53 39.56
C PRO A 45 -4.70 32.72 39.82
N THR A 46 -5.15 33.95 39.60
CA THR A 46 -6.50 34.44 39.95
C THR A 46 -7.57 33.97 38.97
N VAL A 47 -8.72 33.53 39.49
CA VAL A 47 -9.92 33.24 38.68
C VAL A 47 -10.52 34.55 38.15
N VAL A 48 -10.55 34.71 36.83
CA VAL A 48 -11.26 35.80 36.14
C VAL A 48 -12.43 35.19 35.37
N GLY A 49 -13.65 35.50 35.78
CA GLY A 49 -14.87 35.00 35.13
C GLY A 49 -15.09 35.64 33.76
N LEU A 50 -15.25 34.81 32.72
CA LEU A 50 -15.65 35.24 31.38
C LEU A 50 -17.13 34.97 31.14
N LYS A 51 -17.80 35.95 30.53
CA LYS A 51 -19.23 35.91 30.21
C LYS A 51 -19.48 35.09 28.94
N SER A 52 -20.68 34.53 28.86
CA SER A 52 -21.18 33.81 27.70
C SER A 52 -21.16 34.65 26.42
N GLY A 53 -20.57 34.07 25.37
CA GLY A 53 -20.64 34.50 23.97
C GLY A 53 -20.60 33.27 23.07
N PRO A 54 -21.08 33.35 21.81
CA PRO A 54 -21.13 32.19 20.93
C PRO A 54 -19.71 31.72 20.58
N ALA A 55 -19.42 30.44 20.83
CA ALA A 55 -18.11 29.86 20.56
C ALA A 55 -17.83 29.86 19.05
N ARG A 56 -16.90 30.72 18.62
CA ARG A 56 -16.08 30.41 17.45
C ARG A 56 -15.03 29.42 17.92
N TYR A 57 -15.15 28.17 17.48
CA TYR A 57 -14.07 27.21 17.66
C TYR A 57 -12.94 27.59 16.71
N GLU A 58 -11.76 27.83 17.26
CA GLU A 58 -10.53 27.84 16.47
C GLU A 58 -10.32 26.42 15.94
N GLN A 59 -10.10 26.34 14.63
CA GLN A 59 -9.77 25.10 13.95
C GLN A 59 -8.41 24.63 14.49
N VAL A 60 -8.35 23.42 15.05
CA VAL A 60 -7.08 22.84 15.46
C VAL A 60 -6.33 22.47 14.19
N ASP A 61 -5.35 23.30 13.82
CA ASP A 61 -4.40 22.99 12.76
C ASP A 61 -3.57 21.76 13.19
N TYR A 62 -3.90 20.60 12.62
CA TYR A 62 -3.08 19.40 12.71
C TYR A 62 -1.83 19.56 11.83
N HIS A 63 -0.90 20.39 12.31
CA HIS A 63 0.34 20.75 11.65
C HIS A 63 1.57 20.63 12.57
N ASP A 64 1.87 19.41 13.02
CA ASP A 64 3.24 18.97 13.32
C ASP A 64 3.70 17.92 12.30
N GLY A 65 4.36 18.40 11.24
CA GLY A 65 4.81 17.61 10.10
C GLY A 65 6.01 16.69 10.36
N SER A 66 6.01 15.92 11.45
CA SER A 66 6.98 14.83 11.69
C SER A 66 6.32 13.47 11.44
N TRP A 67 6.14 13.13 10.16
CA TRP A 67 5.99 11.73 9.76
C TRP A 67 7.37 11.07 9.79
N ASP A 68 7.85 10.78 11.00
CA ASP A 68 8.95 9.83 11.16
C ASP A 68 8.38 8.43 10.88
N GLU A 69 8.52 7.99 9.62
CA GLU A 69 8.37 6.58 9.26
C GLU A 69 9.41 5.78 10.06
N LEU A 70 8.94 5.12 11.11
CA LEU A 70 9.76 4.43 12.10
C LEU A 70 10.73 3.43 11.47
N ASP A 71 12.01 3.80 11.52
CA ASP A 71 13.23 3.01 11.45
C ASP A 71 13.04 1.54 11.01
N LEU A 72 13.00 1.31 9.69
CA LEU A 72 12.79 -0.02 9.07
C LEU A 72 13.96 -1.00 9.28
N ASN A 73 14.93 -0.69 10.15
CA ASN A 73 16.01 -1.60 10.54
C ASN A 73 16.20 -1.58 12.07
N PRO A 74 16.13 -2.73 12.77
CA PRO A 74 16.64 -2.78 14.14
C PRO A 74 18.15 -2.46 14.14
N PRO A 75 18.68 -1.75 15.14
CA PRO A 75 20.09 -1.37 15.18
C PRO A 75 20.98 -2.61 15.15
N VAL A 76 21.78 -2.72 14.09
CA VAL A 76 22.78 -3.79 13.96
C VAL A 76 23.78 -3.67 15.12
N PRO A 77 24.09 -4.75 15.86
CA PRO A 77 25.07 -4.71 16.93
C PRO A 77 26.41 -4.14 16.43
N PRO A 78 27.03 -3.18 17.14
CA PRO A 78 28.22 -2.45 16.66
C PRO A 78 29.43 -3.37 16.36
N ASP A 79 29.40 -4.58 16.91
CA ASP A 79 30.36 -5.67 16.74
C ASP A 79 30.19 -6.50 15.44
N MET A 80 29.19 -6.22 14.60
CA MET A 80 29.05 -6.84 13.25
C MET A 80 29.53 -5.98 12.07
N LEU A 81 29.98 -4.74 12.32
CA LEU A 81 30.54 -3.88 11.27
C LEU A 81 32.03 -4.19 11.01
N ARG A 82 32.34 -4.82 9.86
CA ARG A 82 33.72 -4.81 9.34
C ARG A 82 34.05 -3.42 8.80
N PRO A 83 35.26 -2.87 9.06
CA PRO A 83 35.65 -1.58 8.51
C PRO A 83 35.78 -1.68 6.98
N LEU A 84 34.94 -0.93 6.27
CA LEU A 84 35.10 -0.70 4.83
C LEU A 84 36.32 0.20 4.57
N PRO A 85 37.11 -0.06 3.52
CA PRO A 85 38.24 0.81 3.18
C PRO A 85 37.73 2.16 2.68
N SER A 86 38.29 3.25 3.21
CA SER A 86 37.97 4.59 2.74
C SER A 86 38.70 4.91 1.42
N LYS A 87 38.02 5.70 0.60
CA LYS A 87 38.44 6.27 -0.70
C LYS A 87 38.46 5.35 -1.92
N PHE A 88 37.45 5.54 -2.76
CA PHE A 88 37.64 5.62 -4.20
C PHE A 88 37.23 7.03 -4.64
N ASP A 89 38.21 7.89 -4.93
CA ASP A 89 37.97 9.15 -5.62
C ASP A 89 37.82 8.82 -7.13
N ILE A 90 36.65 9.09 -7.71
CA ILE A 90 36.41 9.02 -9.16
C ILE A 90 36.02 10.43 -9.62
N ASP A 91 37.00 11.17 -10.13
CA ASP A 91 36.78 12.44 -10.82
C ASP A 91 36.05 12.21 -12.15
N VAL A 92 34.79 12.64 -12.23
CA VAL A 92 34.07 12.81 -13.50
C VAL A 92 33.92 14.30 -13.77
N PRO A 93 34.49 14.85 -14.85
CA PRO A 93 34.42 16.29 -15.13
C PRO A 93 33.00 16.70 -15.55
N PRO A 94 32.53 17.90 -15.15
CA PRO A 94 31.19 18.37 -15.50
C PRO A 94 31.09 18.75 -16.98
N VAL A 95 30.04 18.27 -17.64
CA VAL A 95 29.69 18.68 -19.01
C VAL A 95 29.03 20.07 -18.96
N VAL A 96 29.74 21.08 -19.48
CA VAL A 96 29.23 22.46 -19.56
C VAL A 96 28.48 22.66 -20.88
N VAL A 97 27.17 22.90 -20.79
CA VAL A 97 26.35 23.34 -21.92
C VAL A 97 26.23 24.87 -21.87
N GLN A 98 26.63 25.56 -22.94
CA GLN A 98 26.50 27.02 -23.04
C GLN A 98 25.08 27.43 -23.49
N PRO A 99 24.49 28.50 -22.92
CA PRO A 99 23.25 29.08 -23.43
C PRO A 99 23.53 29.98 -24.65
N PRO A 100 22.60 30.07 -25.62
CA PRO A 100 22.72 30.99 -26.75
C PRO A 100 22.49 32.46 -26.32
N SER A 101 23.25 33.37 -26.92
CA SER A 101 23.12 34.81 -26.68
C SER A 101 21.96 35.43 -27.47
N SER A 102 21.17 36.27 -26.79
CA SER A 102 20.15 37.11 -27.43
C SER A 102 20.50 38.60 -27.27
N SER A 103 20.64 39.28 -28.41
CA SER A 103 20.82 40.73 -28.49
C SER A 103 19.50 41.42 -28.82
N SER A 104 19.13 42.39 -27.99
CA SER A 104 18.03 43.36 -28.16
C SER A 104 18.18 44.22 -29.45
N PRO A 105 17.18 45.03 -29.92
CA PRO A 105 16.48 46.02 -29.08
C PRO A 105 14.98 46.29 -29.35
N SER A 106 14.41 47.05 -28.41
CA SER A 106 13.08 47.64 -28.38
C SER A 106 12.80 48.72 -29.43
N ASN A 107 11.52 48.95 -29.75
CA ASN A 107 10.98 50.30 -29.92
C ASN A 107 9.47 50.36 -29.63
N ALA A 108 8.99 51.52 -29.17
CA ALA A 108 7.60 51.74 -28.76
C ALA A 108 6.91 52.81 -29.63
N ALA A 109 5.60 52.66 -29.86
CA ALA A 109 4.74 53.70 -30.42
C ALA A 109 3.28 53.56 -29.94
N LYS A 110 2.54 54.68 -29.92
CA LYS A 110 1.16 54.82 -29.43
C LYS A 110 0.08 54.39 -30.45
N PRO A 111 -1.16 54.10 -30.00
CA PRO A 111 -2.28 53.78 -30.88
C PRO A 111 -3.02 55.02 -31.39
N PRO A 112 -3.80 54.87 -32.47
CA PRO A 112 -5.03 55.63 -32.70
C PRO A 112 -6.27 54.73 -32.86
N GLU A 113 -7.45 55.33 -32.65
CA GLU A 113 -8.77 54.71 -32.77
C GLU A 113 -9.24 54.58 -34.24
N GLY A 114 -10.19 53.67 -34.51
CA GLY A 114 -10.95 53.65 -35.77
C GLY A 114 -11.68 52.32 -36.01
N LEU A 115 -13.02 52.34 -36.00
CA LEU A 115 -13.84 51.23 -36.51
C LEU A 115 -13.82 51.22 -38.04
N GLU A 116 -13.81 50.03 -38.65
CA GLU A 116 -14.90 49.59 -39.54
C GLU A 116 -14.84 48.08 -39.83
N SER A 117 -15.97 47.51 -40.24
CA SER A 117 -16.19 46.06 -40.36
C SER A 117 -16.14 45.56 -41.80
N VAL A 118 -15.35 44.53 -42.10
CA VAL A 118 -15.53 43.65 -43.27
C VAL A 118 -15.19 42.20 -42.86
N ALA A 119 -15.86 41.23 -43.49
CA ALA A 119 -15.71 39.80 -43.26
C ALA A 119 -14.67 39.13 -44.18
N ASP A 120 -14.51 37.83 -43.95
CA ASP A 120 -13.82 36.80 -44.74
C ASP A 120 -12.28 36.65 -44.69
N ASP A 121 -11.94 35.45 -44.20
CA ASP A 121 -10.93 34.49 -44.67
C ASP A 121 -9.41 34.70 -44.54
N THR A 122 -8.77 33.56 -44.20
CA THR A 122 -7.33 33.23 -44.26
C THR A 122 -6.35 33.93 -43.31
N LEU A 123 -5.85 33.17 -42.33
CA LEU A 123 -4.47 33.13 -41.76
C LEU A 123 -4.47 32.05 -40.65
N GLU A 124 -3.90 30.87 -40.89
CA GLU A 124 -2.53 30.51 -40.51
C GLU A 124 -2.23 30.70 -39.01
N SER A 125 -2.26 29.60 -38.25
CA SER A 125 -1.84 29.54 -36.85
C SER A 125 -0.32 29.64 -36.70
N PRO A 126 0.21 30.34 -35.68
CA PRO A 126 1.65 30.45 -35.47
C PRO A 126 2.26 29.12 -35.00
N THR A 127 3.36 28.73 -35.62
CA THR A 127 4.17 27.56 -35.28
C THR A 127 4.75 27.67 -33.87
N LEU A 128 4.36 26.74 -32.99
CA LEU A 128 5.07 26.48 -31.73
C LEU A 128 6.40 25.76 -32.01
N PRO A 129 7.45 26.00 -31.22
CA PRO A 129 8.73 25.31 -31.38
C PRO A 129 8.58 23.81 -31.09
N SER A 130 9.06 22.99 -32.01
CA SER A 130 9.05 21.53 -31.90
C SER A 130 9.89 21.04 -30.72
N THR A 131 9.26 20.37 -29.76
CA THR A 131 9.94 19.44 -28.85
C THR A 131 10.65 18.35 -29.65
N PRO A 132 11.84 17.87 -29.22
CA PRO A 132 12.54 16.81 -29.93
C PRO A 132 11.71 15.52 -29.94
N SER A 133 11.35 15.06 -31.14
CA SER A 133 10.68 13.78 -31.34
C SER A 133 11.57 12.64 -30.88
N SER A 134 11.22 12.00 -29.77
CA SER A 134 11.78 10.69 -29.37
C SER A 134 11.16 9.57 -30.21
N SER A 135 11.28 9.70 -31.53
CA SER A 135 10.82 8.70 -32.50
C SER A 135 11.87 7.61 -32.69
N HIS A 136 11.96 6.73 -31.69
CA HIS A 136 12.27 5.32 -31.94
C HIS A 136 11.00 4.51 -31.70
N PRO A 137 10.06 4.45 -32.68
CA PRO A 137 9.15 3.33 -32.73
C PRO A 137 10.01 2.08 -32.87
N LEU A 138 9.88 1.15 -31.93
CA LEU A 138 10.34 -0.21 -32.15
C LEU A 138 9.39 -0.82 -33.19
N ASP A 139 9.77 -0.75 -34.46
CA ASP A 139 9.13 -1.46 -35.57
C ASP A 139 9.31 -2.98 -35.38
N ILE A 140 8.56 -3.53 -34.42
CA ILE A 140 8.43 -4.97 -34.20
C ILE A 140 7.28 -5.44 -35.09
N PRO A 141 7.50 -6.41 -35.99
CA PRO A 141 6.45 -6.90 -36.87
C PRO A 141 5.30 -7.49 -36.04
N PRO A 142 4.03 -7.34 -36.46
CA PRO A 142 2.91 -7.97 -35.78
C PRO A 142 3.11 -9.47 -35.75
N LEU A 143 3.03 -10.06 -34.55
CA LEU A 143 3.25 -11.48 -34.33
C LEU A 143 1.98 -12.25 -34.74
N GLU A 144 1.80 -12.46 -36.05
CA GLU A 144 0.78 -13.37 -36.58
C GLU A 144 1.18 -14.83 -36.26
N SER A 145 0.77 -15.31 -35.10
CA SER A 145 0.92 -16.72 -34.69
C SER A 145 -0.43 -17.45 -34.75
N ASP A 146 -0.83 -17.87 -35.95
CA ASP A 146 -1.95 -18.79 -36.20
C ASP A 146 -1.58 -20.27 -35.96
N ASP A 147 -0.38 -20.53 -35.39
CA ASP A 147 0.03 -21.88 -35.01
C ASP A 147 -0.86 -22.41 -33.87
N PRO A 148 -1.52 -23.57 -34.02
CA PRO A 148 -2.32 -24.15 -32.96
C PRO A 148 -1.41 -24.52 -31.78
N LEU A 149 -1.69 -23.91 -30.63
CA LEU A 149 -0.93 -24.11 -29.39
C LEU A 149 -0.64 -25.60 -29.14
N PRO A 150 0.60 -25.97 -28.75
CA PRO A 150 0.94 -27.37 -28.53
C PRO A 150 -0.02 -28.00 -27.52
N THR A 151 -0.65 -29.11 -27.89
CA THR A 151 -1.48 -29.89 -26.96
C THR A 151 -0.58 -30.62 -25.96
N TYR A 152 -0.27 -29.95 -24.85
CA TYR A 152 0.47 -30.53 -23.73
C TYR A 152 -0.36 -31.64 -23.06
N PRO A 153 0.25 -32.79 -22.72
CA PRO A 153 -0.45 -33.87 -22.02
C PRO A 153 -0.78 -33.47 -20.58
N ASN A 154 -2.01 -33.81 -20.13
CA ASN A 154 -2.57 -33.64 -18.79
C ASN A 154 -1.66 -32.97 -17.74
N LEU A 155 -1.79 -31.64 -17.62
CA LEU A 155 -1.13 -30.83 -16.59
C LEU A 155 -1.92 -30.86 -15.28
N ASP A 156 -1.37 -31.50 -14.25
CA ASP A 156 -1.75 -31.24 -12.87
C ASP A 156 -1.56 -29.74 -12.59
N GLY A 157 -2.67 -29.02 -12.35
CA GLY A 157 -2.66 -27.57 -12.09
C GLY A 157 -3.31 -26.69 -13.17
N ALA A 158 -3.89 -27.25 -14.23
CA ALA A 158 -4.73 -26.50 -15.17
C ALA A 158 -5.94 -25.83 -14.47
N PRO A 159 -6.45 -24.69 -14.98
CA PRO A 159 -7.64 -24.04 -14.44
C PRO A 159 -8.92 -24.86 -14.66
N ASP A 160 -9.77 -24.95 -13.62
CA ASP A 160 -11.10 -25.56 -13.74
C ASP A 160 -12.08 -24.56 -14.37
N LEU A 161 -12.32 -24.73 -15.67
CA LEU A 161 -13.19 -23.86 -16.45
C LEU A 161 -14.70 -24.12 -16.22
N SER A 162 -15.08 -25.05 -15.33
CA SER A 162 -16.49 -25.30 -14.99
C SER A 162 -17.09 -24.25 -14.04
N THR A 163 -16.23 -23.52 -13.31
CA THR A 163 -16.63 -22.40 -12.46
C THR A 163 -16.70 -21.09 -13.25
N PRO A 164 -17.64 -20.17 -12.92
CA PRO A 164 -17.68 -18.83 -13.50
C PRO A 164 -16.33 -18.13 -13.37
N ALA A 165 -15.91 -17.44 -14.43
CA ALA A 165 -14.63 -16.76 -14.46
C ALA A 165 -14.53 -15.69 -13.35
N PRO A 166 -13.46 -15.68 -12.54
CA PRO A 166 -13.12 -14.52 -11.72
C PRO A 166 -12.78 -13.36 -12.67
N ARG A 167 -12.99 -12.14 -12.20
CA ARG A 167 -12.73 -10.92 -12.98
C ARG A 167 -11.28 -10.46 -12.85
N ILE A 168 -10.63 -10.75 -11.71
CA ILE A 168 -9.21 -10.50 -11.43
C ILE A 168 -8.54 -11.80 -10.94
N THR A 169 -7.32 -12.10 -11.42
CA THR A 169 -6.42 -13.05 -10.75
C THR A 169 -5.29 -12.31 -10.03
N PHE A 170 -5.23 -12.35 -8.70
CA PHE A 170 -4.05 -11.91 -7.96
C PHE A 170 -2.98 -12.99 -8.01
N ILE A 171 -1.73 -12.60 -8.31
CA ILE A 171 -0.57 -13.47 -8.39
C ILE A 171 0.43 -13.07 -7.31
N VAL A 172 0.50 -13.90 -6.28
CA VAL A 172 1.27 -13.63 -5.07
C VAL A 172 2.40 -14.64 -4.95
N ILE A 173 3.60 -14.14 -4.68
CA ILE A 173 4.80 -14.97 -4.52
C ILE A 173 5.14 -15.02 -3.04
N TRP A 174 5.29 -16.23 -2.49
CA TRP A 174 5.57 -16.45 -1.07
C TRP A 174 6.61 -17.54 -0.88
N SER A 175 7.46 -17.40 0.13
CA SER A 175 8.42 -18.44 0.52
C SER A 175 8.05 -18.96 1.91
N PRO A 176 7.33 -20.09 2.03
CA PRO A 176 7.00 -20.68 3.32
C PRO A 176 8.23 -20.92 4.18
N ARG A 177 8.12 -20.72 5.50
CA ARG A 177 9.15 -21.06 6.48
C ARG A 177 8.61 -22.11 7.46
N LEU A 178 9.51 -22.79 8.16
CA LEU A 178 9.17 -23.82 9.16
C LEU A 178 8.95 -23.25 10.56
N ASP A 179 9.44 -22.04 10.83
CA ASP A 179 9.56 -21.43 12.15
C ASP A 179 8.64 -20.20 12.37
N THR A 180 7.87 -19.81 11.35
CA THR A 180 6.90 -18.71 11.43
C THR A 180 5.46 -19.24 11.51
N THR A 181 4.66 -18.64 12.40
CA THR A 181 3.22 -18.92 12.52
C THR A 181 2.35 -18.14 11.54
N ASP A 182 2.93 -17.17 10.81
CA ASP A 182 2.31 -16.34 9.77
C ASP A 182 0.84 -15.97 10.05
N PRO A 183 0.53 -15.34 11.21
CA PRO A 183 -0.84 -15.19 11.74
C PRO A 183 -1.76 -14.27 10.92
N TYR A 184 -1.21 -13.59 9.92
CA TYR A 184 -1.98 -12.80 8.94
C TYR A 184 -2.66 -13.69 7.88
N LEU A 185 -2.08 -14.84 7.53
CA LEU A 185 -2.55 -15.70 6.44
C LEU A 185 -4.01 -16.16 6.60
N PRO A 186 -4.51 -16.61 7.77
CA PRO A 186 -5.88 -17.06 7.91
C PRO A 186 -6.90 -15.98 7.52
N ASN A 187 -6.67 -14.74 7.94
CA ASN A 187 -7.56 -13.61 7.68
C ASN A 187 -7.45 -13.10 6.24
N PHE A 188 -6.24 -13.07 5.68
CA PHE A 188 -6.04 -12.81 4.25
C PHE A 188 -6.81 -13.82 3.39
N PHE A 189 -6.59 -15.12 3.61
CA PHE A 189 -7.24 -16.18 2.86
C PHE A 189 -8.77 -16.19 3.03
N ALA A 190 -9.28 -15.95 4.24
CA ALA A 190 -10.72 -15.81 4.46
C ALA A 190 -11.32 -14.62 3.69
N SER A 191 -10.60 -13.49 3.61
CA SER A 191 -11.03 -12.33 2.83
C SER A 191 -11.00 -12.56 1.31
N ILE A 192 -10.06 -13.38 0.81
CA ILE A 192 -10.07 -13.88 -0.57
C ILE A 192 -11.30 -14.77 -0.79
N GLY A 193 -11.56 -15.72 0.11
CA GLY A 193 -12.71 -16.63 0.04
C GLY A 193 -14.08 -15.92 0.05
N ALA A 194 -14.16 -14.71 0.60
CA ALA A 194 -15.36 -13.88 0.59
C ALA A 194 -15.59 -13.10 -0.72
N ASN A 195 -14.59 -13.05 -1.62
CA ASN A 195 -14.62 -12.31 -2.88
C ASN A 195 -14.61 -13.25 -4.10
N PRO A 196 -15.76 -13.79 -4.55
CA PRO A 196 -15.83 -14.78 -5.64
C PRO A 196 -15.40 -14.24 -7.01
N SER A 197 -15.38 -12.92 -7.21
CA SER A 197 -14.88 -12.27 -8.43
C SER A 197 -13.35 -12.20 -8.52
N ILE A 198 -12.64 -12.75 -7.55
CA ILE A 198 -11.18 -12.84 -7.49
C ILE A 198 -10.76 -14.31 -7.45
N GLU A 199 -9.69 -14.66 -8.17
CA GLU A 199 -8.87 -15.85 -7.91
C GLU A 199 -7.51 -15.41 -7.36
N LEU A 200 -6.98 -16.17 -6.40
CA LEU A 200 -5.60 -16.06 -5.93
C LEU A 200 -4.77 -17.20 -6.51
N LEU A 201 -3.78 -16.87 -7.33
CA LEU A 201 -2.67 -17.75 -7.69
C LEU A 201 -1.51 -17.51 -6.71
N LEU A 202 -1.39 -18.38 -5.72
CA LEU A 202 -0.30 -18.36 -4.74
C LEU A 202 0.87 -19.22 -5.24
N ILE A 203 1.91 -18.56 -5.73
CA ILE A 203 3.19 -19.17 -6.11
C ILE A 203 4.05 -19.32 -4.85
N LYS A 204 4.14 -20.54 -4.32
CA LYS A 204 4.98 -20.92 -3.19
C LYS A 204 6.36 -21.33 -3.72
N ILE A 205 7.42 -20.62 -3.33
CA ILE A 205 8.80 -20.96 -3.70
C ILE A 205 9.44 -21.67 -2.52
N ASP A 206 9.96 -22.88 -2.74
CA ASP A 206 10.86 -23.53 -1.78
C ASP A 206 12.26 -22.90 -1.80
N LYS A 207 12.36 -21.70 -1.20
CA LYS A 207 13.61 -20.95 -1.04
C LYS A 207 14.49 -21.52 0.09
N TYR A 208 13.96 -22.39 0.95
CA TYR A 208 14.60 -22.84 2.19
C TYR A 208 14.92 -24.34 2.24
N GLY A 209 14.59 -25.11 1.20
CA GLY A 209 14.81 -26.56 1.15
C GLY A 209 13.89 -27.29 2.13
N LEU A 210 12.60 -26.93 2.11
CA LEU A 210 11.55 -27.48 2.94
C LEU A 210 11.37 -28.96 2.67
N LYS A 211 11.92 -29.78 3.57
CA LYS A 211 11.81 -31.24 3.49
C LYS A 211 10.36 -31.70 3.66
N ASP A 212 10.11 -32.95 3.28
CA ASP A 212 8.89 -33.70 3.58
C ASP A 212 7.59 -33.04 3.05
N GLY A 213 7.67 -32.30 1.95
CA GLY A 213 6.51 -31.68 1.29
C GLY A 213 6.03 -30.37 1.94
N GLY A 214 6.90 -29.68 2.69
CA GLY A 214 6.53 -28.49 3.45
C GLY A 214 6.10 -27.28 2.60
N CYS A 215 6.51 -27.22 1.34
CA CYS A 215 6.05 -26.22 0.38
C CYS A 215 4.66 -26.58 -0.16
N GLU A 216 4.42 -27.86 -0.44
CA GLU A 216 3.20 -28.41 -1.00
C GLU A 216 2.02 -28.37 -0.02
N LEU A 217 2.29 -28.38 1.30
CA LEU A 217 1.30 -28.23 2.36
C LEU A 217 0.29 -27.09 2.05
N PRO A 218 -1.00 -27.38 1.87
CA PRO A 218 -2.01 -26.37 1.55
C PRO A 218 -2.25 -25.42 2.73
N ARG A 219 -2.18 -24.11 2.48
CA ARG A 219 -2.42 -23.05 3.47
C ARG A 219 -3.82 -22.46 3.40
N ALA A 220 -4.49 -22.55 2.25
CA ALA A 220 -5.86 -22.07 2.01
C ALA A 220 -6.88 -23.22 1.89
N SER A 221 -6.71 -24.28 2.70
CA SER A 221 -7.53 -25.49 2.65
C SER A 221 -9.03 -25.19 2.71
N GLY A 222 -9.77 -25.58 1.67
CA GLY A 222 -11.23 -25.42 1.57
C GLY A 222 -11.71 -24.11 0.94
N ILE A 223 -10.80 -23.23 0.49
CA ILE A 223 -11.16 -21.96 -0.15
C ILE A 223 -11.12 -22.11 -1.68
N SER A 224 -12.29 -22.11 -2.31
CA SER A 224 -12.46 -22.55 -3.71
C SER A 224 -11.84 -21.64 -4.77
N ASN A 225 -11.52 -20.39 -4.42
CA ASN A 225 -10.88 -19.42 -5.32
C ASN A 225 -9.40 -19.17 -4.99
N VAL A 226 -8.76 -20.06 -4.23
CA VAL A 226 -7.30 -20.07 -4.04
C VAL A 226 -6.68 -21.28 -4.75
N ARG A 227 -5.72 -20.99 -5.63
CA ARG A 227 -4.86 -21.95 -6.32
C ARG A 227 -3.44 -21.85 -5.75
N GLU A 228 -2.99 -22.91 -5.11
CA GLU A 228 -1.63 -23.00 -4.59
C GLU A 228 -0.74 -23.79 -5.54
N VAL A 229 0.41 -23.23 -5.93
CA VAL A 229 1.42 -23.87 -6.77
C VAL A 229 2.75 -23.85 -6.01
N CYS A 230 3.37 -25.01 -5.80
CA CYS A 230 4.73 -25.08 -5.25
C CYS A 230 5.76 -25.17 -6.39
N LEU A 231 6.84 -24.39 -6.30
CA LEU A 231 7.98 -24.42 -7.22
C LEU A 231 9.29 -24.53 -6.46
N GLY A 232 10.24 -25.28 -7.02
CA GLY A 232 11.64 -25.17 -6.62
C GLY A 232 12.23 -23.82 -7.08
N MET A 233 13.27 -23.34 -6.38
CA MET A 233 13.94 -22.09 -6.74
C MET A 233 14.47 -22.09 -8.19
N GLU A 234 15.00 -23.23 -8.67
CA GLU A 234 15.47 -23.38 -10.05
C GLU A 234 14.35 -23.19 -11.08
N GLU A 235 13.20 -23.89 -10.96
CA GLU A 235 12.04 -23.70 -11.86
C GLU A 235 11.52 -22.26 -11.80
N TYR A 236 11.45 -21.66 -10.61
CA TYR A 236 11.02 -20.28 -10.44
C TYR A 236 11.90 -19.29 -11.23
N LEU A 237 13.23 -19.45 -11.17
CA LEU A 237 14.16 -18.59 -11.91
C LEU A 237 14.11 -18.88 -13.42
N ASP A 238 14.04 -20.16 -13.82
CA ASP A 238 13.97 -20.57 -15.23
C ASP A 238 12.75 -20.00 -15.95
N LEU A 239 11.59 -19.89 -15.28
CA LEU A 239 10.40 -19.25 -15.84
C LEU A 239 10.63 -17.76 -16.16
N HIS A 240 11.37 -17.04 -15.30
CA HIS A 240 11.74 -15.65 -15.55
C HIS A 240 12.74 -15.53 -16.70
N VAL A 241 13.78 -16.36 -16.70
CA VAL A 241 14.78 -16.42 -17.79
C VAL A 241 14.12 -16.73 -19.13
N GLN A 242 13.18 -17.67 -19.16
CA GLN A 242 12.41 -18.01 -20.35
C GLN A 242 11.64 -16.79 -20.87
N TYR A 243 10.85 -16.13 -20.03
CA TYR A 243 10.07 -14.96 -20.44
C TYR A 243 10.95 -13.79 -20.93
N LEU A 244 11.99 -13.44 -20.17
CA LEU A 244 12.91 -12.35 -20.55
C LEU A 244 13.57 -12.63 -21.92
N CYS A 245 14.01 -13.87 -22.16
CA CYS A 245 14.61 -14.24 -23.44
C CYS A 245 13.61 -14.47 -24.59
N GLU A 246 12.35 -14.78 -24.31
CA GLU A 246 11.25 -14.76 -25.29
C GLU A 246 11.01 -13.33 -25.81
N VAL A 247 11.05 -12.32 -24.92
CA VAL A 247 10.91 -10.90 -25.28
C VAL A 247 12.15 -10.35 -25.99
N TRP A 248 13.37 -10.65 -25.50
CA TRP A 248 14.60 -10.12 -26.11
C TRP A 248 15.09 -10.88 -27.34
N GLY A 249 14.59 -12.09 -27.61
CA GLY A 249 15.08 -12.94 -28.70
C GLY A 249 16.49 -13.49 -28.46
N CYS A 250 16.82 -13.89 -27.23
CA CYS A 250 18.18 -14.34 -26.85
C CYS A 250 18.71 -15.48 -27.74
N SER A 251 19.98 -15.41 -28.09
CA SER A 251 20.78 -16.58 -28.46
C SER A 251 20.99 -17.53 -27.26
N LYS A 252 21.55 -18.72 -27.52
CA LYS A 252 21.83 -19.71 -26.47
C LYS A 252 22.79 -19.17 -25.41
N ASP A 253 23.88 -18.55 -25.84
CA ASP A 253 24.94 -18.03 -24.96
C ASP A 253 24.42 -16.83 -24.14
N GLU A 254 23.55 -16.01 -24.72
CA GLU A 254 22.85 -14.95 -24.01
C GLU A 254 21.88 -15.51 -22.97
N LYS A 255 21.11 -16.56 -23.28
CA LYS A 255 20.24 -17.22 -22.30
C LYS A 255 21.03 -17.78 -21.11
N GLU A 256 22.20 -18.39 -21.35
CA GLU A 256 23.08 -18.88 -20.28
C GLU A 256 23.62 -17.73 -19.41
N ASN A 257 23.98 -16.57 -20.00
CA ASN A 257 24.38 -15.39 -19.22
C ASN A 257 23.20 -14.72 -18.47
N VAL A 258 22.01 -14.67 -19.06
CA VAL A 258 20.79 -14.16 -18.40
C VAL A 258 20.41 -15.05 -17.22
N ALA A 259 20.47 -16.38 -17.36
CA ALA A 259 20.22 -17.32 -16.27
C ALA A 259 21.14 -17.05 -15.07
N ARG A 260 22.46 -16.97 -15.31
CA ARG A 260 23.46 -16.64 -14.30
C ARG A 260 23.19 -15.30 -13.61
N LEU A 261 22.80 -14.27 -14.37
CA LEU A 261 22.48 -12.94 -13.82
C LEU A 261 21.17 -12.93 -13.00
N VAL A 262 20.14 -13.66 -13.45
CA VAL A 262 18.87 -13.80 -12.73
C VAL A 262 19.09 -14.52 -11.40
N GLU A 263 19.90 -15.58 -11.38
CA GLU A 263 20.31 -16.30 -10.17
C GLU A 263 21.11 -15.38 -9.21
N GLU A 264 22.15 -14.70 -9.72
CA GLU A 264 22.97 -13.74 -8.95
C GLU A 264 22.11 -12.62 -8.31
N ARG A 265 21.07 -12.16 -9.02
CA ARG A 265 20.17 -11.08 -8.55
C ARG A 265 19.08 -11.56 -7.58
N ALA A 266 18.73 -12.85 -7.59
CA ALA A 266 17.69 -13.41 -6.73
C ALA A 266 18.07 -13.45 -5.23
N GLU A 267 19.37 -13.35 -4.90
CA GLU A 267 19.83 -13.15 -3.52
C GLU A 267 19.45 -11.76 -2.98
N GLY A 268 19.56 -10.73 -3.83
CA GLY A 268 19.16 -9.35 -3.50
C GLY A 268 17.64 -9.15 -3.47
N ASP A 269 16.89 -9.87 -4.31
CA ASP A 269 15.43 -9.78 -4.36
C ASP A 269 14.74 -10.56 -3.23
N ARG A 270 14.80 -10.01 -2.02
CA ARG A 270 14.23 -10.63 -0.81
C ARG A 270 12.70 -10.76 -0.85
N TYR A 271 12.02 -9.89 -1.59
CA TYR A 271 10.56 -9.77 -1.63
C TYR A 271 9.93 -10.23 -2.96
N ASN A 272 10.73 -10.75 -3.89
CA ASN A 272 10.31 -11.18 -5.23
C ASN A 272 9.64 -10.02 -6.01
N SER A 273 10.22 -8.84 -5.89
CA SER A 273 9.73 -7.58 -6.45
C SER A 273 10.34 -7.23 -7.81
N ALA A 274 11.52 -7.76 -8.18
CA ALA A 274 12.27 -7.32 -9.34
C ALA A 274 11.53 -7.50 -10.68
N TYR A 275 10.62 -8.47 -10.72
CA TYR A 275 9.87 -8.86 -11.92
C TYR A 275 8.35 -8.77 -11.70
N ARG A 276 7.89 -8.00 -10.70
CA ARG A 276 6.46 -7.84 -10.35
C ARG A 276 5.56 -7.56 -11.57
N PRO A 277 5.86 -6.62 -12.49
CA PRO A 277 5.03 -6.36 -13.68
C PRO A 277 4.92 -7.51 -14.69
N PHE A 278 5.78 -8.53 -14.60
CA PHE A 278 5.84 -9.64 -15.55
C PHE A 278 5.14 -10.91 -15.07
N ARG A 279 4.68 -10.96 -13.81
CA ARG A 279 4.14 -12.16 -13.16
C ARG A 279 3.06 -12.86 -14.00
N ALA A 280 2.16 -12.12 -14.66
CA ALA A 280 1.14 -12.74 -15.51
C ALA A 280 1.70 -13.51 -16.72
N GLU A 281 2.74 -13.00 -17.37
CA GLU A 281 3.36 -13.68 -18.51
C GLU A 281 4.26 -14.84 -18.06
N VAL A 282 5.02 -14.65 -16.98
CA VAL A 282 5.86 -15.69 -16.37
C VAL A 282 5.03 -16.88 -15.87
N PHE A 283 3.85 -16.62 -15.29
CA PHE A 283 2.99 -17.63 -14.68
C PHE A 283 1.73 -17.97 -15.50
N LYS A 284 1.67 -17.56 -16.79
CA LYS A 284 0.51 -17.71 -17.67
C LYS A 284 -0.06 -19.13 -17.74
N LYS A 285 0.78 -20.17 -17.59
CA LYS A 285 0.37 -21.59 -17.63
C LYS A 285 -0.59 -22.01 -16.50
N TRP A 286 -0.66 -21.26 -15.39
CA TRP A 286 -1.56 -21.52 -14.26
C TRP A 286 -2.72 -20.52 -14.15
N MET A 287 -2.70 -19.43 -14.92
CA MET A 287 -3.80 -18.48 -14.99
C MET A 287 -4.94 -19.02 -15.84
N ARG A 288 -6.18 -18.64 -15.52
CA ARG A 288 -7.29 -18.89 -16.44
C ARG A 288 -7.14 -18.07 -17.73
N PRO A 289 -7.51 -18.61 -18.90
CA PRO A 289 -7.46 -17.89 -20.17
C PRO A 289 -8.52 -16.77 -20.27
N ASP A 290 -9.67 -16.95 -19.63
CA ASP A 290 -10.85 -16.06 -19.66
C ASP A 290 -10.76 -14.82 -18.76
N VAL A 291 -9.81 -14.79 -17.84
CA VAL A 291 -9.52 -13.63 -16.97
C VAL A 291 -8.91 -12.50 -17.78
N HIS A 292 -9.44 -11.28 -17.63
CA HIS A 292 -8.98 -10.08 -18.34
C HIS A 292 -8.19 -9.09 -17.49
N LEU A 293 -8.21 -9.21 -16.16
CA LEU A 293 -7.39 -8.43 -15.23
C LEU A 293 -6.54 -9.36 -14.35
N TRP A 294 -5.34 -8.94 -13.99
CA TRP A 294 -4.51 -9.62 -13.00
C TRP A 294 -3.90 -8.59 -12.05
N GLY A 295 -3.42 -8.98 -10.89
CA GLY A 295 -2.68 -8.06 -10.03
C GLY A 295 -1.64 -8.75 -9.18
N TRP A 296 -0.87 -7.98 -8.43
CA TRP A 296 -0.22 -8.48 -7.22
C TRP A 296 -0.97 -7.99 -6.00
N CYS A 297 -0.87 -8.74 -4.91
CA CYS A 297 -1.07 -8.21 -3.57
C CYS A 297 -0.02 -8.81 -2.62
N ASP A 298 0.19 -8.17 -1.47
CA ASP A 298 0.93 -8.76 -0.37
C ASP A 298 -0.02 -9.63 0.51
N LEU A 299 0.54 -10.52 1.33
CA LEU A 299 -0.25 -11.48 2.12
C LEU A 299 -0.66 -10.95 3.50
N ASP A 300 0.01 -9.93 4.00
CA ASP A 300 -0.27 -9.21 5.25
C ASP A 300 -1.37 -8.15 5.05
N MET A 301 -2.38 -8.51 4.26
CA MET A 301 -3.51 -7.67 3.92
C MET A 301 -4.81 -8.32 4.37
N MET A 302 -5.86 -7.52 4.47
CA MET A 302 -7.23 -8.04 4.49
C MET A 302 -8.05 -7.34 3.42
N LEU A 303 -8.65 -8.10 2.51
CA LEU A 303 -9.47 -7.53 1.46
C LEU A 303 -10.84 -7.11 2.00
N GLY A 304 -11.30 -5.96 1.53
CA GLY A 304 -12.68 -5.52 1.65
C GLY A 304 -13.59 -6.21 0.64
N ASN A 305 -14.73 -5.60 0.35
CA ASN A 305 -15.66 -6.10 -0.64
C ASN A 305 -15.30 -5.52 -2.01
N VAL A 306 -14.60 -6.29 -2.83
CA VAL A 306 -14.07 -5.84 -4.12
C VAL A 306 -15.20 -5.56 -5.11
N GLU A 307 -16.36 -6.24 -5.01
CA GLU A 307 -17.58 -5.93 -5.78
C GLU A 307 -18.12 -4.50 -5.53
N ARG A 308 -17.81 -3.88 -4.39
CA ARG A 308 -18.21 -2.50 -4.04
C ARG A 308 -17.07 -1.49 -4.03
N ALA A 309 -15.83 -1.93 -3.87
CA ALA A 309 -14.67 -1.04 -3.77
C ALA A 309 -13.92 -0.84 -5.10
N PHE A 310 -13.77 -1.89 -5.92
CA PHE A 310 -13.05 -1.79 -7.19
C PHE A 310 -13.90 -1.06 -8.25
N PRO A 311 -13.32 -0.20 -9.11
CA PRO A 311 -14.04 0.54 -10.15
C PRO A 311 -14.41 -0.35 -11.34
N TRP A 312 -15.32 -1.30 -11.13
CA TRP A 312 -15.73 -2.29 -12.13
C TRP A 312 -16.38 -1.70 -13.39
N ASP A 313 -17.02 -0.55 -13.28
CA ASP A 313 -17.58 0.20 -14.40
C ASP A 313 -16.50 0.74 -15.34
N LEU A 314 -15.28 0.94 -14.82
CA LEU A 314 -14.11 1.42 -15.56
C LEU A 314 -13.13 0.29 -15.91
N SER A 315 -13.43 -0.97 -15.54
CA SER A 315 -12.50 -2.11 -15.61
C SER A 315 -11.96 -2.48 -17.00
N SER A 316 -12.58 -1.97 -18.07
CA SER A 316 -12.12 -2.12 -19.44
C SER A 316 -11.37 -0.90 -19.99
N GLU A 317 -11.40 0.26 -19.30
CA GLU A 317 -10.87 1.54 -19.79
C GLU A 317 -9.35 1.67 -19.58
N PHE A 318 -8.83 1.23 -18.42
CA PHE A 318 -7.44 1.46 -18.04
C PHE A 318 -6.56 0.20 -18.17
N ASP A 319 -5.27 0.40 -18.49
CA ASP A 319 -4.25 -0.65 -18.51
C ASP A 319 -3.74 -0.98 -17.11
N VAL A 320 -3.71 -0.01 -16.18
CA VAL A 320 -3.25 -0.19 -14.79
C VAL A 320 -4.20 0.50 -13.79
N TYR A 321 -4.49 -0.19 -12.68
CA TYR A 321 -5.34 0.23 -11.57
C TYR A 321 -4.50 0.26 -10.30
N VAL A 322 -4.21 1.47 -9.82
CA VAL A 322 -3.29 1.72 -8.72
C VAL A 322 -4.13 2.01 -7.46
N GLY A 323 -4.40 0.96 -6.68
CA GLY A 323 -5.04 1.11 -5.37
C GLY A 323 -4.03 1.67 -4.38
N ALA A 324 -4.28 2.86 -3.83
CA ALA A 324 -3.34 3.56 -2.97
C ALA A 324 -3.98 4.03 -1.65
N ALA A 325 -3.12 4.44 -0.71
CA ALA A 325 -3.49 5.30 0.42
C ALA A 325 -4.18 6.59 -0.07
N PRO A 326 -5.25 7.07 0.59
CA PRO A 326 -5.75 8.43 0.43
C PRO A 326 -4.63 9.46 0.50
N SER A 327 -4.68 10.45 -0.39
CA SER A 327 -3.76 11.59 -0.35
C SER A 327 -4.52 12.83 0.07
N GLU A 328 -4.14 13.38 1.21
CA GLU A 328 -4.70 14.60 1.80
C GLU A 328 -3.81 15.84 1.51
N ARG A 329 -2.72 15.66 0.75
CA ARG A 329 -1.75 16.72 0.44
C ARG A 329 -2.03 17.33 -0.94
N SER A 330 -1.66 18.60 -1.12
CA SER A 330 -1.71 19.28 -2.43
C SER A 330 -0.69 18.66 -3.39
N LYS A 331 0.54 18.43 -2.92
CA LYS A 331 1.54 17.61 -3.61
C LYS A 331 1.21 16.12 -3.43
N VAL A 332 0.96 15.44 -4.54
CA VAL A 332 0.60 14.01 -4.59
C VAL A 332 1.76 13.23 -5.14
N HIS A 333 2.22 12.22 -4.39
CA HIS A 333 3.17 11.22 -4.87
C HIS A 333 2.44 10.12 -5.65
N MET A 334 2.94 9.84 -6.86
CA MET A 334 2.42 8.86 -7.79
C MET A 334 3.38 7.67 -7.86
N PHE A 335 3.02 6.60 -7.17
CA PHE A 335 3.72 5.32 -7.20
C PHE A 335 2.73 4.16 -7.31
N MET A 336 3.21 3.04 -7.82
CA MET A 336 2.59 1.70 -7.79
C MET A 336 2.97 1.05 -6.46
N PRO A 337 2.06 0.93 -5.48
CA PRO A 337 2.43 0.41 -4.18
C PRO A 337 2.80 -1.08 -4.20
N GLY A 338 3.76 -1.47 -3.36
CA GLY A 338 4.13 -2.87 -3.15
C GLY A 338 2.93 -3.74 -2.77
N HIS A 339 2.07 -3.22 -1.88
CA HIS A 339 0.95 -3.97 -1.34
C HIS A 339 -0.12 -4.37 -2.37
N MET A 340 -0.42 -3.58 -3.42
CA MET A 340 -1.43 -3.96 -4.43
C MET A 340 -1.43 -3.06 -5.67
N VAL A 341 -1.38 -3.69 -6.84
CA VAL A 341 -1.73 -3.06 -8.14
C VAL A 341 -2.40 -4.10 -9.04
N VAL A 342 -3.40 -3.67 -9.82
CA VAL A 342 -4.10 -4.50 -10.82
C VAL A 342 -3.81 -3.96 -12.23
N PHE A 343 -3.76 -4.84 -13.21
CA PHE A 343 -3.36 -4.62 -14.59
C PHE A 343 -4.36 -5.27 -15.53
N ARG A 344 -4.55 -4.69 -16.72
CA ARG A 344 -5.11 -5.40 -17.86
C ARG A 344 -4.18 -6.56 -18.22
N LYS A 345 -4.73 -7.77 -18.33
CA LYS A 345 -4.01 -8.96 -18.80
C LYS A 345 -3.81 -8.85 -20.32
N SER A 346 -2.74 -8.16 -20.71
CA SER A 346 -2.30 -8.03 -22.10
C SER A 346 -0.77 -8.07 -22.15
N PRO A 347 -0.17 -8.83 -23.09
CA PRO A 347 1.28 -8.84 -23.29
C PRO A 347 1.87 -7.46 -23.56
N ASP A 348 1.12 -6.53 -24.17
CA ASP A 348 1.58 -5.16 -24.42
C ASP A 348 1.78 -4.35 -23.14
N VAL A 349 0.95 -4.60 -22.11
CA VAL A 349 1.06 -3.93 -20.81
C VAL A 349 2.32 -4.40 -20.08
N ALA A 350 2.59 -5.72 -20.12
CA ALA A 350 3.84 -6.27 -19.60
C ALA A 350 5.07 -5.77 -20.40
N ARG A 351 4.98 -5.74 -21.74
CA ARG A 351 6.07 -5.24 -22.61
C ARG A 351 6.39 -3.76 -22.40
N ALA A 352 5.41 -2.92 -22.09
CA ALA A 352 5.65 -1.49 -21.87
C ALA A 352 6.67 -1.21 -20.74
N PHE A 353 6.74 -2.07 -19.72
CA PHE A 353 7.73 -1.92 -18.63
C PHE A 353 9.18 -2.16 -19.06
N PHE A 354 9.45 -2.73 -20.25
CA PHE A 354 10.79 -2.76 -20.84
C PHE A 354 11.27 -1.37 -21.33
N ALA A 355 10.46 -0.32 -21.18
CA ALA A 355 10.93 1.07 -21.29
C ALA A 355 11.94 1.45 -20.18
N LEU A 356 11.99 0.69 -19.07
CA LEU A 356 13.01 0.83 -18.04
C LEU A 356 14.40 0.44 -18.60
N PRO A 357 15.39 1.36 -18.66
CA PRO A 357 16.64 1.15 -19.38
C PRO A 357 17.40 -0.11 -18.97
N GLU A 358 17.46 -0.40 -17.67
CA GLU A 358 18.22 -1.51 -17.06
C GLU A 358 17.75 -2.90 -17.50
N ILE A 359 16.52 -3.03 -18.01
CA ILE A 359 15.94 -4.31 -18.48
C ILE A 359 15.53 -4.27 -19.96
N GLN A 360 15.73 -3.15 -20.66
CA GLN A 360 15.25 -2.95 -22.03
C GLN A 360 15.75 -4.03 -23.02
N ASN A 361 16.96 -4.55 -22.81
CA ASN A 361 17.59 -5.56 -23.64
C ASN A 361 18.67 -6.34 -22.86
N VAL A 362 19.15 -7.46 -23.41
CA VAL A 362 20.21 -8.31 -22.80
C VAL A 362 21.48 -7.53 -22.47
N HIS A 363 21.91 -6.60 -23.33
CA HIS A 363 23.15 -5.84 -23.13
C HIS A 363 23.04 -4.92 -21.92
N ASN A 364 21.98 -4.13 -21.82
CA ASN A 364 21.71 -3.29 -20.66
C ASN A 364 21.56 -4.14 -19.40
N PHE A 365 20.78 -5.23 -19.47
CA PHE A 365 20.59 -6.16 -18.35
C PHE A 365 21.92 -6.75 -17.86
N ALA A 366 22.89 -6.97 -18.74
CA ALA A 366 24.20 -7.50 -18.37
C ALA A 366 25.24 -6.46 -17.93
N THR A 367 25.05 -5.18 -18.24
CA THR A 367 26.09 -4.15 -18.07
C THR A 367 25.71 -2.97 -17.18
N MET A 368 24.42 -2.67 -17.02
CA MET A 368 23.95 -1.62 -16.13
C MET A 368 23.93 -2.08 -14.67
N PRO A 369 24.08 -1.16 -13.69
CA PRO A 369 23.80 -1.44 -12.29
C PRO A 369 22.39 -2.03 -12.12
N TRP A 370 22.24 -3.01 -11.23
CA TRP A 370 20.95 -3.63 -11.01
C TRP A 370 20.00 -2.68 -10.25
N ILE A 371 18.73 -2.70 -10.66
CA ILE A 371 17.67 -1.84 -10.11
C ILE A 371 17.39 -2.10 -8.63
N ILE A 372 17.38 -3.37 -8.20
CA ILE A 372 17.35 -3.69 -6.77
C ILE A 372 18.74 -3.47 -6.18
N ARG A 373 18.82 -2.50 -5.28
CA ARG A 373 20.01 -2.19 -4.49
C ARG A 373 19.97 -2.98 -3.16
N PRO A 374 21.09 -3.50 -2.63
CA PRO A 374 21.10 -4.40 -1.46
C PRO A 374 20.45 -3.87 -0.18
N ASN A 375 20.25 -2.55 -0.08
CA ASN A 375 19.64 -1.89 1.07
C ASN A 375 18.23 -1.34 0.77
N TRP A 376 17.77 -1.33 -0.48
CA TRP A 376 16.54 -0.65 -0.91
C TRP A 376 15.56 -1.67 -1.50
N ALA A 377 14.45 -1.88 -0.80
CA ALA A 377 13.27 -2.58 -1.32
C ALA A 377 12.27 -1.54 -1.85
N GLY A 378 11.54 -1.87 -2.93
CA GLY A 378 10.61 -0.93 -3.59
C GLY A 378 10.92 -0.64 -5.06
N CYS A 379 11.49 -1.60 -5.82
CA CYS A 379 11.72 -1.44 -7.27
C CYS A 379 10.41 -1.23 -8.06
N GLU A 380 9.32 -1.81 -7.55
CA GLU A 380 7.95 -1.57 -7.98
C GLU A 380 7.46 -0.15 -7.65
N GLU A 381 7.81 0.36 -6.47
CA GLU A 381 7.39 1.67 -5.94
C GLU A 381 8.24 2.83 -6.50
N ALA A 382 9.42 2.54 -7.03
CA ALA A 382 10.36 3.49 -7.59
C ALA A 382 10.55 3.30 -9.10
N GLU A 383 11.45 2.41 -9.54
CA GLU A 383 11.82 2.22 -10.95
C GLU A 383 10.62 1.93 -11.87
N TYR A 384 9.75 0.97 -11.51
CA TYR A 384 8.58 0.66 -12.34
C TYR A 384 7.46 1.69 -12.22
N SER A 385 7.35 2.37 -11.08
CA SER A 385 6.42 3.50 -10.91
C SER A 385 6.77 4.66 -11.83
N HIS A 386 8.05 5.06 -11.82
CA HIS A 386 8.59 6.01 -12.77
C HIS A 386 8.35 5.58 -14.22
N THR A 387 8.58 4.30 -14.52
CA THR A 387 8.35 3.73 -15.84
C THR A 387 6.89 3.89 -16.29
N LEU A 388 5.93 3.44 -15.48
CA LEU A 388 4.49 3.57 -15.77
C LEU A 388 4.10 5.02 -16.07
N PHE A 389 4.45 5.93 -15.17
CA PHE A 389 3.93 7.30 -15.23
C PHE A 389 4.67 8.20 -16.22
N MET A 390 5.99 8.05 -16.35
CA MET A 390 6.85 8.97 -17.12
C MET A 390 7.38 8.39 -18.43
N LEU A 391 7.59 7.07 -18.53
CA LEU A 391 8.27 6.44 -19.68
C LEU A 391 7.31 5.67 -20.61
N THR A 392 6.15 5.23 -20.12
CA THR A 392 5.15 4.52 -20.95
C THR A 392 3.98 5.41 -21.33
N ASP A 393 3.34 5.05 -22.44
CA ASP A 393 2.09 5.65 -22.91
C ASP A 393 0.85 5.08 -22.18
N LEU A 394 0.98 4.01 -21.38
CA LEU A 394 -0.13 3.24 -20.78
C LEU A 394 -1.18 4.12 -20.08
N THR A 395 -2.44 3.69 -20.17
CA THR A 395 -3.54 4.29 -19.40
C THR A 395 -3.54 3.78 -17.96
N PHE A 396 -3.80 4.66 -16.99
CA PHE A 396 -3.85 4.27 -15.58
C PHE A 396 -4.97 4.96 -14.82
N LEU A 397 -5.42 4.35 -13.73
CA LEU A 397 -6.35 4.89 -12.75
C LEU A 397 -5.81 4.63 -11.33
N ARG A 398 -5.27 5.67 -10.68
CA ARG A 398 -4.97 5.68 -9.25
C ARG A 398 -6.20 6.10 -8.47
N PHE A 399 -6.54 5.38 -7.41
CA PHE A 399 -7.71 5.65 -6.57
C PHE A 399 -7.46 5.32 -5.10
N ASP A 400 -8.23 5.95 -4.22
CA ASP A 400 -8.21 5.68 -2.77
C ASP A 400 -8.76 4.27 -2.51
N ALA A 401 -7.90 3.36 -2.03
CA ALA A 401 -8.20 1.94 -1.91
C ALA A 401 -7.75 1.31 -0.58
N MET A 402 -6.72 1.86 0.05
CA MET A 402 -6.25 1.41 1.37
C MET A 402 -6.92 2.19 2.49
N VAL A 403 -7.29 1.52 3.58
CA VAL A 403 -7.62 2.25 4.82
C VAL A 403 -6.35 2.78 5.49
N THR A 404 -6.33 4.08 5.80
CA THR A 404 -5.20 4.74 6.50
C THR A 404 -5.57 5.23 7.91
N THR A 405 -6.87 5.34 8.20
CA THR A 405 -7.41 5.93 9.43
C THR A 405 -6.93 5.22 10.69
N TRP A 406 -6.81 6.00 11.77
CA TRP A 406 -6.30 5.52 13.07
C TRP A 406 -7.14 4.39 13.68
N HIS A 407 -8.45 4.50 13.48
CA HIS A 407 -9.42 3.47 13.84
C HIS A 407 -10.03 2.91 12.56
N HIS A 408 -10.05 1.59 12.43
CA HIS A 408 -10.61 0.93 11.26
C HIS A 408 -11.21 -0.45 11.59
N LEU A 409 -12.05 -0.94 10.69
CA LEU A 409 -12.87 -2.13 10.84
C LEU A 409 -12.67 -3.03 9.63
N SER A 410 -12.42 -4.31 9.85
CA SER A 410 -12.30 -5.31 8.78
C SER A 410 -13.29 -6.45 9.02
N THR A 411 -14.03 -6.82 7.98
CA THR A 411 -15.05 -7.88 8.00
C THR A 411 -14.96 -8.69 6.71
N LEU A 412 -15.49 -9.92 6.69
CA LEU A 412 -15.61 -10.69 5.44
C LEU A 412 -16.54 -10.03 4.40
N ASN A 413 -17.19 -8.90 4.70
CA ASN A 413 -17.98 -8.13 3.75
C ASN A 413 -17.49 -6.68 3.59
N GLY A 414 -16.24 -6.35 3.94
CA GLY A 414 -15.73 -5.00 3.74
C GLY A 414 -14.70 -4.56 4.77
N VAL A 415 -13.83 -3.64 4.32
CA VAL A 415 -12.90 -2.90 5.16
C VAL A 415 -13.36 -1.45 5.18
N TYR A 416 -13.33 -0.83 6.36
CA TYR A 416 -13.84 0.52 6.59
C TYR A 416 -12.89 1.31 7.47
N GLY A 417 -12.58 2.54 7.08
CA GLY A 417 -12.00 3.53 7.98
C GLY A 417 -13.11 4.22 8.75
N ILE A 418 -12.85 4.54 10.02
CA ILE A 418 -13.76 5.35 10.84
C ILE A 418 -13.28 6.79 10.79
N GLU A 419 -13.85 7.55 9.86
CA GLU A 419 -13.60 8.97 9.71
C GLU A 419 -14.25 9.74 10.87
N LEU A 420 -13.62 10.83 11.31
CA LEU A 420 -14.08 11.63 12.47
C LEU A 420 -14.29 10.81 13.77
N SER A 421 -13.44 9.78 13.98
CA SER A 421 -13.51 8.85 15.13
C SER A 421 -13.59 9.54 16.50
N HIS A 422 -12.94 10.69 16.68
CA HIS A 422 -12.91 11.47 17.92
C HIS A 422 -14.31 11.97 18.36
N TRP A 423 -15.32 11.97 17.49
CA TRP A 423 -16.71 12.25 17.85
C TRP A 423 -17.47 11.03 18.42
N MET A 424 -16.86 9.84 18.46
CA MET A 424 -17.52 8.63 18.97
C MET A 424 -17.91 8.70 20.45
N PRO A 425 -17.09 9.24 21.39
CA PRO A 425 -17.50 9.39 22.79
C PRO A 425 -18.77 10.23 22.96
N HIS A 426 -18.86 11.35 22.24
CA HIS A 426 -20.05 12.22 22.21
C HIS A 426 -21.29 11.53 21.64
N SER A 427 -21.09 10.49 20.81
CA SER A 427 -22.15 9.69 20.21
C SER A 427 -22.68 8.59 21.15
N LEU A 428 -22.01 8.32 22.28
CA LEU A 428 -22.39 7.28 23.25
C LEU A 428 -22.88 7.79 24.60
N LEU A 429 -22.89 9.12 24.81
CA LEU A 429 -23.27 9.74 26.08
C LEU A 429 -24.57 9.16 26.65
N PRO A 430 -24.58 8.58 27.86
CA PRO A 430 -25.82 8.21 28.51
C PRO A 430 -26.60 9.48 28.85
N SER A 431 -27.92 9.44 28.67
CA SER A 431 -28.84 10.55 28.96
C SER A 431 -29.07 10.77 30.47
N SER A 432 -28.02 10.63 31.29
CA SER A 432 -28.08 10.72 32.76
C SER A 432 -27.73 12.14 33.21
N PRO A 433 -28.68 12.96 33.70
CA PRO A 433 -28.42 14.36 34.09
C PRO A 433 -27.72 14.50 35.45
N ALA A 434 -27.04 13.44 35.93
CA ALA A 434 -26.78 13.22 37.35
C ALA A 434 -25.35 12.74 37.70
N SER A 435 -24.41 12.83 36.75
CA SER A 435 -22.98 12.62 37.02
C SER A 435 -22.19 13.83 36.56
N ASP A 436 -21.80 14.70 37.51
CA ASP A 436 -20.84 15.80 37.32
C ASP A 436 -19.40 15.28 37.09
N SER A 437 -19.24 14.09 36.52
CA SER A 437 -17.98 13.54 36.05
C SER A 437 -17.85 13.83 34.57
N ASP A 438 -17.04 14.83 34.21
CA ASP A 438 -16.66 15.21 32.84
C ASP A 438 -15.87 14.12 32.08
N ASP A 439 -15.78 12.90 32.63
CA ASP A 439 -15.06 11.75 32.08
C ASP A 439 -15.80 11.16 30.86
N LEU A 440 -15.75 11.88 29.75
CA LEU A 440 -15.99 11.32 28.42
C LEU A 440 -15.09 10.09 28.23
N LEU A 441 -15.67 9.02 27.66
CA LEU A 441 -14.88 7.88 27.22
C LEU A 441 -13.76 8.35 26.29
N THR A 442 -12.59 7.71 26.37
CA THR A 442 -11.60 7.84 25.28
C THR A 442 -12.20 7.28 23.99
N THR A 443 -11.67 7.66 22.83
CA THR A 443 -12.14 7.15 21.52
C THR A 443 -12.17 5.61 21.49
N ASP A 444 -11.10 4.97 21.99
CA ASP A 444 -11.05 3.51 22.13
C ASP A 444 -12.01 2.95 23.18
N GLY A 445 -12.17 3.65 24.31
CA GLY A 445 -13.21 3.31 25.30
C GLY A 445 -14.61 3.32 24.69
N ALA A 446 -14.90 4.24 23.77
CA ALA A 446 -16.17 4.32 23.06
C ALA A 446 -16.37 3.15 22.08
N PHE A 447 -15.36 2.82 21.26
CA PHE A 447 -15.46 1.68 20.33
C PHE A 447 -15.47 0.31 21.03
N THR A 448 -14.84 0.18 22.19
CA THR A 448 -14.84 -1.08 22.97
C THR A 448 -16.06 -1.23 23.89
N HIS A 449 -16.75 -0.13 24.21
CA HIS A 449 -17.99 -0.17 24.99
C HIS A 449 -19.10 -0.97 24.27
N PRO A 450 -19.88 -1.83 24.94
CA PRO A 450 -20.90 -2.67 24.29
C PRO A 450 -21.92 -1.88 23.45
N ALA A 451 -22.33 -0.69 23.88
CA ALA A 451 -23.26 0.14 23.10
C ALA A 451 -22.64 0.68 21.80
N GLY A 452 -21.35 1.02 21.80
CA GLY A 452 -20.64 1.46 20.59
C GLY A 452 -20.52 0.33 19.58
N ARG A 453 -20.15 -0.87 20.04
CA ARG A 453 -20.09 -2.08 19.21
C ARG A 453 -21.44 -2.45 18.62
N ALA A 454 -22.51 -2.40 19.41
CA ALA A 454 -23.87 -2.68 18.94
C ALA A 454 -24.31 -1.72 17.82
N ILE A 455 -23.96 -0.44 17.93
CA ILE A 455 -24.21 0.56 16.87
C ILE A 455 -23.36 0.28 15.63
N VAL A 456 -22.05 0.11 15.78
CA VAL A 456 -21.14 -0.15 14.64
C VAL A 456 -21.58 -1.41 13.89
N ASN A 457 -21.91 -2.49 14.60
CA ASN A 457 -22.41 -3.72 14.02
C ASN A 457 -23.76 -3.52 13.30
N SER A 458 -24.68 -2.70 13.82
CA SER A 458 -25.96 -2.46 13.14
C SER A 458 -25.77 -1.70 11.83
N VAL A 459 -24.90 -0.69 11.80
CA VAL A 459 -24.52 0.06 10.59
C VAL A 459 -23.82 -0.85 9.57
N LEU A 460 -22.85 -1.67 10.00
CA LEU A 460 -22.18 -2.65 9.13
C LEU A 460 -23.17 -3.68 8.54
N LYS A 461 -24.13 -4.14 9.35
CA LYS A 461 -25.19 -5.08 8.93
C LYS A 461 -26.17 -4.46 7.94
N GLU A 462 -26.56 -3.20 8.14
CA GLU A 462 -27.36 -2.45 7.18
C GLU A 462 -26.58 -2.27 5.87
N ARG A 463 -25.35 -1.77 5.94
CA ARG A 463 -24.46 -1.60 4.78
C ARG A 463 -24.28 -2.90 4.01
N ALA A 464 -24.16 -4.04 4.70
CA ALA A 464 -24.07 -5.35 4.06
C ALA A 464 -25.30 -5.77 3.25
N GLN A 465 -26.47 -5.18 3.52
CA GLN A 465 -27.73 -5.47 2.86
C GLN A 465 -28.11 -4.41 1.81
N THR A 466 -27.70 -3.16 2.01
CA THR A 466 -28.16 -2.01 1.21
C THR A 466 -27.10 -1.41 0.29
N ALA A 467 -25.81 -1.66 0.52
CA ALA A 467 -24.75 -1.03 -0.26
C ALA A 467 -24.75 -1.54 -1.72
N PRO A 468 -24.88 -0.67 -2.73
CA PRO A 468 -24.87 -1.08 -4.12
C PRO A 468 -23.49 -1.62 -4.52
N LYS A 469 -23.50 -2.61 -5.43
CA LYS A 469 -22.30 -3.02 -6.17
C LYS A 469 -21.78 -1.87 -7.04
N ARG A 470 -20.49 -1.87 -7.37
CA ARG A 470 -19.95 -1.02 -8.44
C ARG A 470 -20.00 -1.75 -9.77
N GLY A 471 -20.35 -1.01 -10.81
CA GLY A 471 -20.46 -1.54 -12.17
C GLY A 471 -21.40 -0.72 -13.06
N SER A 472 -21.74 -1.29 -14.21
CA SER A 472 -22.54 -0.65 -15.27
C SER A 472 -23.99 -1.13 -15.33
N GLY A 473 -24.39 -2.04 -14.44
CA GLY A 473 -25.75 -2.59 -14.34
C GLY A 473 -26.78 -1.64 -13.73
N GLU A 474 -28.05 -1.99 -13.89
CA GLU A 474 -29.16 -1.24 -13.28
C GLU A 474 -29.10 -1.35 -11.75
N GLY A 475 -29.12 -0.20 -11.06
CA GLY A 475 -28.96 -0.13 -9.61
C GLY A 475 -27.52 -0.21 -9.09
N GLU A 476 -26.53 -0.36 -9.97
CA GLU A 476 -25.11 -0.33 -9.58
C GLU A 476 -24.59 1.11 -9.46
N ARG A 477 -23.65 1.31 -8.53
CA ARG A 477 -22.97 2.58 -8.31
C ARG A 477 -21.86 2.76 -9.33
N LYS A 478 -21.91 3.86 -10.08
CA LYS A 478 -20.79 4.30 -10.92
C LYS A 478 -19.66 4.87 -10.08
N SER A 479 -18.43 4.69 -10.55
CA SER A 479 -17.24 5.27 -9.95
C SER A 479 -17.13 6.76 -10.26
N PHE A 480 -17.58 7.20 -11.44
CA PHE A 480 -17.71 8.61 -11.77
C PHE A 480 -19.17 9.07 -11.82
N SER A 481 -19.46 10.16 -11.12
CA SER A 481 -20.78 10.80 -11.05
C SER A 481 -20.81 12.11 -11.83
N GLY A 482 -22.00 12.64 -12.09
CA GLY A 482 -22.16 13.99 -12.68
C GLY A 482 -21.76 15.14 -11.75
N MET A 483 -21.41 14.86 -10.48
CA MET A 483 -20.98 15.86 -9.50
C MET A 483 -19.45 15.93 -9.35
N GLY A 484 -18.69 14.96 -9.88
CA GLY A 484 -17.25 14.95 -9.71
C GLY A 484 -16.54 15.99 -10.59
N GLU A 485 -15.61 16.73 -9.99
CA GLU A 485 -14.78 17.73 -10.66
C GLU A 485 -13.48 17.09 -11.18
N GLU A 486 -13.06 17.45 -12.39
CA GLU A 486 -11.86 16.93 -13.05
C GLU A 486 -11.05 18.08 -13.64
N MET A 487 -9.72 18.07 -13.45
CA MET A 487 -8.78 19.03 -14.02
C MET A 487 -7.48 18.34 -14.45
N GLU A 488 -6.86 18.86 -15.50
CA GLU A 488 -5.58 18.37 -16.00
C GLU A 488 -4.45 18.66 -15.00
N VAL A 489 -3.51 17.72 -14.85
CA VAL A 489 -2.34 17.81 -13.97
C VAL A 489 -1.07 17.42 -14.72
N VAL A 490 0.04 18.06 -14.38
CA VAL A 490 1.35 17.75 -14.97
C VAL A 490 2.14 16.88 -13.99
N LEU A 491 2.51 15.67 -14.42
CA LEU A 491 3.43 14.82 -13.67
C LEU A 491 4.87 15.35 -13.82
N ARG A 492 5.60 15.42 -12.71
CA ARG A 492 6.94 15.99 -12.57
C ARG A 492 7.84 15.04 -11.77
N ASN A 493 9.13 15.01 -12.11
CA ASN A 493 10.18 14.29 -11.39
C ASN A 493 11.45 15.16 -11.17
N ASP A 494 11.31 16.48 -11.27
CA ASP A 494 12.41 17.42 -11.16
C ASP A 494 12.66 17.90 -9.71
N LYS A 495 13.86 18.44 -9.48
CA LYS A 495 14.33 18.81 -8.14
C LYS A 495 13.55 19.93 -7.46
N GLU A 496 12.84 20.78 -8.21
CA GLU A 496 11.99 21.81 -7.61
C GLU A 496 10.77 21.15 -6.97
N MET A 497 10.14 20.21 -7.69
CA MET A 497 8.99 19.44 -7.19
C MET A 497 9.35 18.59 -5.96
N MET A 498 10.59 18.09 -5.89
CA MET A 498 11.11 17.27 -4.78
C MET A 498 11.57 18.06 -3.55
N SER A 499 11.65 19.39 -3.61
CA SER A 499 12.40 20.20 -2.62
C SER A 499 11.92 20.13 -1.16
N ASP A 500 10.71 19.63 -0.92
CA ASP A 500 10.08 19.41 0.39
C ASP A 500 9.53 17.97 0.56
N PHE A 501 9.94 17.04 -0.31
CA PHE A 501 9.41 15.67 -0.33
C PHE A 501 10.52 14.63 -0.15
N VAL A 502 10.45 13.88 0.95
CA VAL A 502 11.38 12.78 1.24
C VAL A 502 10.81 11.48 0.67
N VAL A 503 11.65 10.71 -0.03
CA VAL A 503 11.35 9.35 -0.51
C VAL A 503 12.37 8.35 0.04
N TRP A 504 11.96 7.10 0.22
CA TRP A 504 12.82 5.99 0.68
C TRP A 504 13.70 5.38 -0.44
N PHE A 505 13.70 5.99 -1.62
CA PHE A 505 14.39 5.53 -2.83
C PHE A 505 15.04 6.70 -3.58
N ASP A 506 15.57 6.45 -4.79
CA ASP A 506 16.24 7.48 -5.60
C ASP A 506 15.27 8.58 -6.05
N GLU A 507 15.53 9.84 -5.66
CA GLU A 507 14.70 10.99 -6.06
C GLU A 507 14.48 11.07 -7.58
N ARG A 508 15.39 10.55 -8.41
CA ARG A 508 15.26 10.52 -9.88
C ARG A 508 14.02 9.78 -10.37
N TYR A 509 13.51 8.83 -9.57
CA TYR A 509 12.34 8.01 -9.88
C TYR A 509 11.04 8.51 -9.26
N ALA A 510 11.11 9.46 -8.32
CA ALA A 510 9.91 10.00 -7.70
C ALA A 510 9.06 10.74 -8.75
N VAL A 511 7.76 10.48 -8.75
CA VAL A 511 6.81 11.14 -9.66
C VAL A 511 5.74 11.81 -8.84
N LEU A 512 5.57 13.12 -9.02
CA LEU A 512 4.57 13.90 -8.28
C LEU A 512 3.77 14.80 -9.20
N TYR A 513 2.63 15.27 -8.72
CA TYR A 513 1.96 16.45 -9.26
C TYR A 513 1.48 17.36 -8.13
N GLU A 514 1.27 18.63 -8.45
CA GLU A 514 0.60 19.57 -7.56
C GLU A 514 -0.86 19.68 -7.96
N SER A 515 -1.75 19.49 -6.98
CA SER A 515 -3.19 19.38 -7.17
C SER A 515 -3.86 20.74 -7.38
N PRO A 516 -4.46 20.97 -8.56
CA PRO A 516 -5.22 22.18 -8.82
C PRO A 516 -6.64 22.11 -8.23
N LEU A 517 -7.14 20.92 -7.84
CA LEU A 517 -8.49 20.75 -7.25
C LEU A 517 -8.51 20.69 -5.72
N GLY A 518 -7.49 20.16 -5.06
CA GLY A 518 -7.54 19.80 -3.63
C GLY A 518 -8.07 20.91 -2.73
N HIS A 519 -7.52 22.13 -2.88
CA HIS A 519 -7.91 23.31 -2.10
C HIS A 519 -9.37 23.77 -2.27
N ARG A 520 -10.12 23.21 -3.23
CA ARG A 520 -11.54 23.49 -3.45
C ARG A 520 -12.47 22.53 -2.70
N TRP A 521 -11.93 21.42 -2.21
CA TRP A 521 -12.66 20.39 -1.50
C TRP A 521 -12.33 20.44 0.00
N ASP A 522 -13.33 20.17 0.84
CA ASP A 522 -13.18 20.21 2.29
C ASP A 522 -12.04 19.30 2.76
N ASN A 523 -11.21 19.81 3.68
CA ASN A 523 -9.99 19.19 4.17
C ASN A 523 -9.07 18.70 3.03
N ASN A 524 -8.89 19.54 1.99
CA ASN A 524 -8.06 19.27 0.82
C ASN A 524 -8.45 17.96 0.07
N GLY A 525 -9.73 17.59 0.14
CA GLY A 525 -10.28 16.39 -0.47
C GLY A 525 -10.26 15.13 0.42
N GLN A 526 -9.92 15.21 1.71
CA GLN A 526 -10.01 14.08 2.65
C GLN A 526 -11.43 13.47 2.71
N GLN A 527 -12.47 14.30 2.58
CA GLN A 527 -13.88 13.87 2.57
C GLN A 527 -14.41 13.56 1.15
N ALA A 528 -13.52 13.39 0.18
CA ALA A 528 -13.80 13.06 -1.21
C ALA A 528 -13.08 11.76 -1.62
N ASN A 529 -13.55 11.12 -2.69
CA ASN A 529 -12.81 10.06 -3.37
C ASN A 529 -11.92 10.69 -4.42
N ARG A 530 -10.59 10.55 -4.27
CA ARG A 530 -9.60 11.14 -5.16
C ARG A 530 -9.14 10.12 -6.20
N TYR A 531 -9.10 10.55 -7.45
CA TYR A 531 -8.65 9.77 -8.60
C TYR A 531 -7.56 10.54 -9.34
N THR A 532 -6.50 9.86 -9.79
CA THR A 532 -5.53 10.40 -10.77
C THR A 532 -5.47 9.44 -11.94
N MET A 533 -5.60 9.92 -13.18
CA MET A 533 -5.74 9.02 -14.33
C MET A 533 -5.20 9.55 -15.66
N ARG A 534 -4.74 8.63 -16.51
CA ARG A 534 -4.51 8.87 -17.95
C ARG A 534 -5.54 8.06 -18.74
N ARG A 535 -6.51 8.73 -19.37
CA ARG A 535 -7.65 8.08 -20.06
C ARG A 535 -7.30 7.54 -21.46
N THR A 536 -6.39 8.19 -22.17
CA THR A 536 -5.95 7.83 -23.52
C THR A 536 -4.46 7.58 -23.51
N ARG A 537 -3.96 6.57 -24.23
CA ARG A 537 -2.52 6.30 -24.25
C ARG A 537 -1.73 7.50 -24.77
N GLY A 538 -0.66 7.85 -24.06
CA GLY A 538 0.17 9.05 -24.30
C GLY A 538 -0.56 10.39 -24.10
N GLY A 539 -1.81 10.38 -23.63
CA GLY A 539 -2.62 11.57 -23.42
C GLY A 539 -2.34 12.29 -22.09
N PRO A 540 -3.02 13.44 -21.87
CA PRO A 540 -2.93 14.20 -20.63
C PRO A 540 -3.39 13.38 -19.41
N VAL A 541 -2.88 13.77 -18.25
CA VAL A 541 -3.22 13.18 -16.95
C VAL A 541 -4.21 14.12 -16.25
N PHE A 542 -5.24 13.55 -15.63
CA PHE A 542 -6.26 14.28 -14.91
C PHE A 542 -6.32 13.86 -13.45
N GLU A 543 -6.50 14.85 -12.57
CA GLU A 543 -7.02 14.63 -11.22
C GLU A 543 -8.55 14.76 -11.26
N ARG A 544 -9.25 13.89 -10.53
CA ARG A 544 -10.70 13.96 -10.34
C ARG A 544 -11.07 13.72 -8.88
N PHE A 545 -11.98 14.52 -8.35
CA PHE A 545 -12.61 14.30 -7.06
C PHE A 545 -14.08 13.93 -7.24
N GLU A 546 -14.56 12.96 -6.47
CA GLU A 546 -15.95 12.51 -6.43
C GLU A 546 -16.48 12.57 -4.99
N PRO A 547 -17.76 12.95 -4.77
CA PRO A 547 -18.32 12.95 -3.43
C PRO A 547 -18.35 11.54 -2.81
N VAL A 548 -18.08 11.45 -1.51
CA VAL A 548 -18.17 10.20 -0.75
C VAL A 548 -19.63 9.93 -0.36
N ASP A 549 -19.93 8.65 -0.17
CA ASP A 549 -21.20 8.17 0.36
C ASP A 549 -21.06 8.00 1.88
N PHE A 550 -21.51 9.01 2.63
CA PHE A 550 -21.33 9.10 4.07
C PHE A 550 -22.24 8.12 4.81
N THR A 551 -21.69 6.94 5.14
CA THR A 551 -22.37 5.97 6.02
C THR A 551 -22.19 6.41 7.48
N LEU A 552 -23.04 7.33 7.94
CA LEU A 552 -22.96 7.92 9.28
C LEU A 552 -23.19 6.90 10.39
N ILE A 553 -22.40 6.99 11.46
CA ILE A 553 -22.63 6.27 12.71
C ILE A 553 -23.66 7.06 13.54
N PRO A 554 -24.82 6.48 13.91
CA PRO A 554 -25.84 7.17 14.70
C PRO A 554 -25.42 7.29 16.18
N ALA A 555 -25.86 8.36 16.84
CA ALA A 555 -25.69 8.53 18.29
C ALA A 555 -26.71 7.67 19.06
N THR A 556 -26.33 7.15 20.24
CA THR A 556 -27.23 6.47 21.20
C THR A 556 -28.33 7.39 21.70
N VAL A 557 -27.99 8.66 21.95
CA VAL A 557 -28.83 9.68 22.56
C VAL A 557 -28.73 10.95 21.72
N PRO A 558 -29.85 11.47 21.19
CA PRO A 558 -29.88 12.80 20.60
C PRO A 558 -29.69 13.86 21.68
N HIS A 559 -28.59 14.61 21.65
CA HIS A 559 -28.38 15.73 22.58
C HIS A 559 -29.23 16.95 22.15
N GLU A 560 -30.03 17.50 23.07
CA GLU A 560 -30.81 18.71 22.78
C GLU A 560 -29.88 19.89 22.43
N GLY A 561 -30.19 20.61 21.36
CA GLY A 561 -29.37 21.71 20.84
C GLY A 561 -28.23 21.29 19.89
N TRP A 562 -27.94 20.00 19.72
CA TRP A 562 -26.92 19.54 18.77
C TRP A 562 -27.55 19.22 17.41
N ALA A 563 -27.36 20.13 16.45
CA ALA A 563 -27.60 19.85 15.04
C ALA A 563 -26.44 18.99 14.50
N TYR A 564 -26.64 17.68 14.46
CA TYR A 564 -25.67 16.78 13.85
C TYR A 564 -25.63 16.94 12.32
N SER A 565 -24.43 16.91 11.75
CA SER A 565 -24.11 17.00 10.32
C SER A 565 -23.00 15.99 9.97
N GLN A 566 -22.51 16.01 8.73
CA GLN A 566 -21.34 15.23 8.31
C GLN A 566 -20.05 15.71 9.02
N GLY A 567 -19.96 16.98 9.40
CA GLY A 567 -18.75 17.56 10.01
C GLY A 567 -18.58 17.32 11.52
N ASN A 568 -19.56 16.71 12.19
CA ASN A 568 -19.53 16.43 13.64
C ASN A 568 -20.09 15.05 14.01
N ARG A 569 -20.00 14.07 13.10
CA ARG A 569 -20.35 12.67 13.36
C ARG A 569 -19.27 11.72 12.83
N PRO A 570 -18.96 10.63 13.55
CA PRO A 570 -18.17 9.55 12.98
C PRO A 570 -18.92 8.91 11.81
N TRP A 571 -18.18 8.46 10.80
CA TRP A 571 -18.77 7.77 9.64
C TRP A 571 -17.82 6.74 9.04
N LEU A 572 -18.40 5.75 8.36
CA LEU A 572 -17.65 4.66 7.74
C LEU A 572 -17.31 4.99 6.28
N ARG A 573 -16.02 5.11 5.98
CA ARG A 573 -15.51 5.14 4.61
C ARG A 573 -15.10 3.74 4.18
N GLU A 574 -15.73 3.21 3.16
CA GLU A 574 -15.48 1.86 2.64
C GLU A 574 -14.25 1.84 1.71
N TYR A 575 -13.31 0.93 1.98
CA TYR A 575 -12.04 0.77 1.28
C TYR A 575 -11.90 -0.62 0.66
N MET A 576 -10.97 -0.78 -0.27
CA MET A 576 -10.72 -2.05 -0.97
C MET A 576 -9.90 -3.03 -0.13
N TYR A 577 -9.04 -2.56 0.77
CA TYR A 577 -8.25 -3.41 1.67
C TYR A 577 -7.67 -2.66 2.88
N ASN A 578 -7.20 -3.45 3.84
CA ASN A 578 -6.28 -3.07 4.89
C ASN A 578 -4.90 -3.69 4.64
N HIS A 579 -3.83 -3.05 5.07
CA HIS A 579 -2.45 -3.52 4.97
C HIS A 579 -1.76 -3.38 6.33
N TYR A 580 -1.35 -4.50 6.91
CA TYR A 580 -0.78 -4.58 8.26
C TYR A 580 0.72 -4.30 8.24
N GLN A 581 1.13 -3.07 7.89
CA GLN A 581 2.55 -2.77 7.61
C GLN A 581 3.43 -2.75 8.87
N GLY A 582 3.13 -1.89 9.83
CA GLY A 582 3.90 -1.76 11.07
C GLY A 582 3.34 -2.64 12.19
N GLU A 583 2.02 -2.78 12.19
CA GLU A 583 1.24 -3.51 13.18
C GLU A 583 1.72 -4.96 13.29
N LYS A 584 1.94 -5.68 12.17
CA LYS A 584 2.40 -7.08 12.17
C LYS A 584 3.74 -7.34 12.89
N TYR A 585 4.54 -6.31 13.16
CA TYR A 585 5.83 -6.41 13.86
C TYR A 585 5.76 -5.94 15.32
N ALA A 586 4.65 -5.34 15.75
CA ALA A 586 4.50 -4.78 17.08
C ALA A 586 4.18 -5.88 18.12
N PRO A 587 4.90 -5.95 19.27
CA PRO A 587 4.63 -6.95 20.30
C PRO A 587 3.22 -6.89 20.92
N TRP A 588 2.54 -5.74 20.81
CA TRP A 588 1.17 -5.52 21.28
C TRP A 588 0.10 -5.94 20.26
N TYR A 589 0.50 -6.26 19.02
CA TYR A 589 -0.40 -6.63 17.94
C TYR A 589 -0.28 -8.11 17.61
N ALA A 590 -1.40 -8.80 17.67
CA ALA A 590 -1.54 -10.14 17.12
C ALA A 590 -2.89 -10.22 16.41
N LEU A 591 -2.92 -10.93 15.28
CA LEU A 591 -4.17 -11.33 14.66
C LEU A 591 -4.61 -12.67 15.28
N PRO A 592 -5.92 -12.96 15.33
CA PRO A 592 -6.40 -14.26 15.75
C PRO A 592 -5.84 -15.35 14.82
N GLU A 593 -5.34 -16.45 15.38
CA GLU A 593 -4.89 -17.63 14.61
C GLU A 593 -6.02 -18.26 13.79
N GLN A 594 -7.27 -18.07 14.25
CA GLN A 594 -8.46 -18.49 13.52
C GLN A 594 -8.90 -17.38 12.57
N PRO A 595 -9.32 -17.71 11.33
CA PRO A 595 -9.90 -16.74 10.43
C PRO A 595 -11.20 -16.16 11.00
N LEU A 596 -11.47 -14.88 10.72
CA LEU A 596 -12.76 -14.26 11.01
C LEU A 596 -13.92 -15.09 10.45
N ALA A 597 -14.96 -15.30 11.26
CA ALA A 597 -16.18 -15.95 10.81
C ALA A 597 -17.13 -14.96 10.13
N LYS A 598 -18.18 -15.48 9.49
CA LYS A 598 -19.22 -14.65 8.88
C LYS A 598 -20.01 -13.89 9.94
N GLY A 599 -19.83 -12.57 9.96
CA GLY A 599 -20.47 -11.66 10.92
C GLY A 599 -19.51 -11.12 11.97
N ASP A 600 -18.28 -11.64 12.03
CA ASP A 600 -17.25 -11.11 12.90
C ASP A 600 -16.71 -9.77 12.37
N VAL A 601 -16.28 -8.93 13.30
CA VAL A 601 -15.71 -7.60 13.05
C VAL A 601 -14.35 -7.51 13.75
N LEU A 602 -13.29 -7.37 12.97
CA LEU A 602 -11.96 -7.02 13.44
C LEU A 602 -11.86 -5.49 13.52
N TYR A 603 -11.90 -4.95 14.73
CA TYR A 603 -11.56 -3.56 15.02
C TYR A 603 -10.07 -3.42 15.30
N ILE A 604 -9.46 -2.37 14.76
CA ILE A 604 -8.07 -2.03 15.04
C ILE A 604 -8.00 -0.54 15.41
N SER A 605 -7.30 -0.27 16.50
CA SER A 605 -6.76 1.04 16.85
C SER A 605 -5.24 0.97 16.77
N LYS A 606 -4.61 1.90 16.06
CA LYS A 606 -3.15 1.95 15.90
C LYS A 606 -2.40 2.21 17.22
N ASP A 607 -3.06 2.75 18.25
CA ASP A 607 -2.49 2.94 19.58
C ASP A 607 -2.74 1.75 20.54
N SER A 608 -3.92 1.15 20.51
CA SER A 608 -4.38 0.23 21.56
C SER A 608 -4.57 -1.23 21.14
N GLY A 609 -4.38 -1.55 19.86
CA GLY A 609 -4.34 -2.94 19.37
C GLY A 609 -5.59 -3.39 18.61
N ALA A 610 -5.72 -4.71 18.48
CA ALA A 610 -6.77 -5.37 17.71
C ALA A 610 -7.82 -6.00 18.62
N HIS A 611 -9.09 -5.95 18.21
CA HIS A 611 -10.20 -6.62 18.88
C HIS A 611 -11.05 -7.35 17.83
N VAL A 612 -11.56 -8.55 18.15
CA VAL A 612 -12.61 -9.19 17.35
C VAL A 612 -13.90 -9.21 18.14
N TRP A 613 -14.98 -8.81 17.49
CA TRP A 613 -16.35 -8.89 18.00
C TRP A 613 -17.17 -9.83 17.12
N ASP A 614 -18.12 -10.57 17.69
CA ASP A 614 -19.13 -11.28 16.91
C ASP A 614 -20.22 -10.31 16.40
N GLY A 615 -21.16 -10.83 15.61
CA GLY A 615 -22.26 -10.03 15.05
C GLY A 615 -23.21 -9.41 16.09
N GLU A 616 -23.25 -9.93 17.32
CA GLU A 616 -24.02 -9.38 18.45
C GLU A 616 -23.19 -8.38 19.28
N GLY A 617 -21.94 -8.12 18.89
CA GLY A 617 -21.03 -7.17 19.52
C GLY A 617 -20.30 -7.74 20.74
N LYS A 618 -20.36 -9.05 21.01
CA LYS A 618 -19.61 -9.69 22.09
C LYS A 618 -18.13 -9.80 21.70
N MET A 619 -17.23 -9.57 22.65
CA MET A 619 -15.78 -9.70 22.38
C MET A 619 -15.38 -11.18 22.29
N LEU A 620 -14.66 -11.54 21.23
CA LEU A 620 -14.08 -12.87 21.01
C LEU A 620 -12.56 -12.87 21.25
N PHE A 621 -11.89 -11.76 20.94
CA PHE A 621 -10.43 -11.62 20.97
C PHE A 621 -10.05 -10.16 21.24
N GLN A 622 -8.89 -9.93 21.86
CA GLN A 622 -8.29 -8.62 22.11
C GLN A 622 -6.76 -8.74 22.21
N THR A 623 -6.05 -7.72 21.73
CA THR A 623 -4.62 -7.46 21.98
C THR A 623 -4.40 -6.06 22.57
N GLY A 624 -3.14 -5.67 22.75
CA GLY A 624 -2.79 -4.48 23.52
C GLY A 624 -2.92 -4.70 25.03
N GLU A 625 -2.43 -3.75 25.83
CA GLU A 625 -2.69 -3.80 27.26
C GLU A 625 -4.18 -3.58 27.53
N ALA A 626 -4.86 -4.65 27.93
CA ALA A 626 -5.93 -4.53 28.90
C ALA A 626 -5.36 -4.12 30.28
N THR A 627 -4.69 -2.96 30.37
CA THR A 627 -4.63 -2.19 31.62
C THR A 627 -5.98 -1.53 31.89
N VAL A 628 -7.00 -2.40 31.95
CA VAL A 628 -7.90 -2.38 33.09
C VAL A 628 -7.01 -2.58 34.33
N LYS A 629 -6.38 -1.49 34.76
CA LYS A 629 -6.18 -1.26 36.18
C LYS A 629 -7.60 -1.29 36.75
N THR A 630 -8.04 -2.49 37.14
CA THR A 630 -8.99 -2.62 38.23
C THR A 630 -8.47 -1.66 39.29
N PRO A 631 -9.20 -0.61 39.66
CA PRO A 631 -8.73 0.24 40.74
C PRO A 631 -8.52 -0.70 41.91
N MET A 632 -7.27 -0.90 42.31
CA MET A 632 -7.00 -1.51 43.60
C MET A 632 -7.74 -0.60 44.56
N MET A 633 -8.75 -1.15 45.24
CA MET A 633 -9.27 -0.50 46.42
C MET A 633 -8.07 -0.30 47.32
N GLU A 634 -7.63 0.96 47.47
CA GLU A 634 -6.88 1.35 48.65
C GLU A 634 -7.80 1.04 49.83
N GLU A 635 -7.60 -0.11 50.46
CA GLU A 635 -8.01 -0.26 51.85
C GLU A 635 -7.24 0.80 52.66
N ARG A 636 -7.98 1.82 53.08
CA ARG A 636 -7.57 2.84 54.06
C ARG A 636 -8.33 2.62 55.36
#